data_AF-A0A5C6NL57-F1
#
_entry.id   AF-A0A5C6NL57-F1
#
_cell.length_a   1.000
_cell.length_b   1.000
_cell.length_c   1.000
_cell.angle_alpha   90.00
_cell.angle_beta   90.00
_cell.angle_gamma   90.00
#
_symmetry.space_group_name_H-M   'P 1'
#
loop_
_entity.id
_entity.type
_entity.pdbx_description
1 polymer ?
#
loop_
_entity_poly.entity_id
_entity_poly.type
_entity_poly.pdbx_seq_one_letter_code
_entity_poly.pdbx_strand_id
1 'polypeptide(L)'
;MAGWVEREREGGGWVEDRMEGRGEERRGEERRGEERRGEETMTQWGGDRGLSVTGTAELITISFFKEVYVELRFTLRDCNSIPWVSGTCKETFNLFYLQRDEPLPAGTRFRPTDYAKVDTIAADESFTQTDLGDRVLRLNTEVREVGPVTQKGFYLAFQDVGACIALVSVKVFYKRCPPTVRNLAAFPDTVPHMDSLVEVRGSCVENAEERETPKLYCGADGDWLVPLGRCVCSAGHEEGGDGYCEACKPGFFKAYAGNHKCSICPLHSSSHDQAGTICHCEKGFYRAIQDSSTTACTRPPSAPRNLVSLINDTALILQWMPPHDSGGRKDITYNIFCQRCDGSADISSIIQCEPCEPDLRFIPRPLGLTGTSVAILDFAMHVSYTFHVEAVNGVSALGVAARPLVNVTVNTHHAGPALVGEVRKDSASHNSIALSWSQVEQPPSNIVDYEVKYYEKAQERLSYSSTRTKAPSVVITGLRPSTVYVFHVRAHTADGYTTYSPNFEFSTAAEDPDVADQGQVLVVVTASVGGFSLLVILTLFLLITGRCQGYIKARMKSEEKRRTRFHSGHVPFSGIKTYVDPDTYEDPTQAVEEFAKEIDSSCIGIDRVIGAGEFGEVCRGRLHTPGRMDITVAIKTLRAGQGEQQRREFLREASILGQFSSSNIIRLEGVVTKSRPVMIVVEYMENGALDSFLRTCVDLLLYCVFSFSESPDDLPDYPLFISIGDWLDSIKMCQYKNNFLAAGYTTLDSISTMSMDDIRRIGICLLGHQRRIISSIQSLRLQLHHIQQSGFQV
;
A
#
# COMPACT_ATOMS: atom_id res chain seq x y z
N MET A 1 55.11 40.97 -2.70
CA MET A 1 53.87 40.65 -3.44
C MET A 1 53.25 39.48 -2.73
N ALA A 2 52.37 39.75 -1.76
CA ALA A 2 51.53 38.77 -1.10
C ALA A 2 50.05 39.09 -1.34
N GLY A 3 49.31 38.06 -1.70
CA GLY A 3 47.85 37.97 -1.65
C GLY A 3 47.53 36.59 -1.10
N TRP A 4 46.38 36.40 -0.45
CA TRP A 4 46.07 35.16 0.27
C TRP A 4 45.15 34.26 -0.55
N VAL A 5 45.38 32.95 -0.49
CA VAL A 5 44.47 31.92 -1.00
C VAL A 5 43.81 31.27 0.21
N GLU A 6 42.49 31.38 0.35
CA GLU A 6 41.74 30.66 1.38
C GLU A 6 41.45 29.23 0.90
N ARG A 7 41.91 28.23 1.68
CA ARG A 7 41.66 26.80 1.48
C ARG A 7 40.81 26.26 2.62
N GLU A 8 39.71 25.57 2.32
CA GLU A 8 38.89 24.90 3.33
C GLU A 8 39.46 23.48 3.61
N ARG A 9 39.79 23.14 4.86
CA ARG A 9 40.17 21.76 5.25
C ARG A 9 38.92 20.86 5.34
N GLU A 10 39.13 19.57 5.06
CA GLU A 10 38.23 18.50 5.51
C GLU A 10 38.06 18.60 7.04
N GLY A 11 36.95 19.17 7.50
CA GLY A 11 36.66 19.44 8.91
C GLY A 11 36.24 20.87 9.28
N GLY A 12 36.07 21.79 8.31
CA GLY A 12 35.45 23.10 8.56
C GLY A 12 36.40 24.18 9.12
N GLY A 13 37.71 24.02 8.95
CA GLY A 13 38.71 25.04 9.27
C GLY A 13 39.35 25.63 8.00
N TRP A 14 39.42 26.96 7.91
CA TRP A 14 40.10 27.68 6.82
C TRP A 14 41.62 27.72 7.05
N VAL A 15 42.40 27.50 6.00
CA VAL A 15 43.85 27.71 5.94
C VAL A 15 44.10 28.85 4.96
N GLU A 16 44.75 29.92 5.41
CA GLU A 16 45.21 31.02 4.57
C GLU A 16 46.62 30.69 4.05
N ASP A 17 46.77 30.44 2.74
CA ASP A 17 48.07 30.23 2.08
C ASP A 17 48.53 31.56 1.44
N ARG A 18 49.81 31.92 1.63
CA ARG A 18 50.39 33.21 1.18
C ARG A 18 50.90 33.08 -0.26
N MET A 19 50.47 33.93 -1.20
CA MET A 19 51.08 34.00 -2.53
C MET A 19 52.45 34.67 -2.48
N GLU A 20 53.48 34.10 -3.12
CA GLU A 20 54.76 34.77 -3.39
C GLU A 20 54.84 35.24 -4.84
N GLY A 21 54.72 36.55 -5.08
CA GLY A 21 55.01 37.14 -6.40
C GLY A 21 56.51 37.34 -6.61
N ARG A 22 57.13 36.58 -7.53
CA ARG A 22 58.47 36.88 -8.09
C ARG A 22 58.36 37.56 -9.45
N GLY A 23 58.25 38.89 -9.45
CA GLY A 23 58.48 39.71 -10.63
C GLY A 23 59.93 40.21 -10.67
N GLU A 24 60.57 40.16 -11.85
CA GLU A 24 61.77 40.98 -12.12
C GLU A 24 61.42 42.44 -11.83
N GLU A 25 62.26 43.11 -11.04
CA GLU A 25 62.12 44.48 -10.56
C GLU A 25 61.69 45.44 -11.68
N ARG A 26 60.38 45.72 -11.77
CA ARG A 26 59.75 46.98 -12.26
C ARG A 26 58.21 46.91 -12.16
N ARG A 27 57.64 47.72 -11.24
CA ARG A 27 56.23 48.22 -11.18
C ARG A 27 55.08 47.28 -10.76
N GLY A 28 55.28 46.31 -9.85
CA GLY A 28 54.18 45.72 -9.05
C GLY A 28 54.26 46.18 -7.59
N GLU A 29 53.20 46.75 -7.03
CA GLU A 29 53.19 47.28 -5.66
C GLU A 29 52.10 46.58 -4.82
N GLU A 30 52.51 45.94 -3.73
CA GLU A 30 51.60 45.36 -2.73
C GLU A 30 51.10 46.49 -1.83
N ARG A 31 49.78 46.66 -1.73
CA ARG A 31 49.18 47.73 -0.93
C ARG A 31 48.22 47.13 0.09
N ARG A 32 48.32 47.60 1.33
CA ARG A 32 47.40 47.25 2.41
C ARG A 32 46.18 48.17 2.33
N GLY A 33 45.00 47.61 2.05
CA GLY A 33 43.74 48.35 2.03
C GLY A 33 43.23 48.59 3.45
N GLU A 34 42.57 49.74 3.67
CA GLU A 34 41.98 50.12 4.96
C GLU A 34 40.52 49.60 5.03
N GLU A 35 40.34 48.28 5.04
CA GLU A 35 39.06 47.62 5.32
C GLU A 35 39.13 46.91 6.69
N ARG A 36 37.99 46.72 7.37
CA ARG A 36 37.90 46.36 8.82
C ARG A 36 38.51 44.99 9.22
N ARG A 37 39.05 44.23 8.27
CA ARG A 37 40.05 43.17 8.45
C ARG A 37 41.21 43.53 7.52
N GLY A 38 42.44 43.53 8.02
CA GLY A 38 43.60 43.87 7.21
C GLY A 38 43.82 42.86 6.08
N GLU A 39 43.19 43.10 4.93
CA GLU A 39 43.35 42.36 3.69
C GLU A 39 44.52 42.96 2.89
N GLU A 40 45.45 42.10 2.45
CA GLU A 40 46.54 42.47 1.53
C GLU A 40 46.04 42.34 0.08
N THR A 41 46.02 43.45 -0.67
CA THR A 41 45.43 43.52 -2.01
C THR A 41 46.53 43.57 -3.07
N MET A 42 46.44 42.72 -4.10
CA MET A 42 47.38 42.78 -5.23
C MET A 42 46.89 43.83 -6.24
N THR A 43 47.56 44.98 -6.28
CA THR A 43 47.19 46.12 -7.15
C THR A 43 48.23 46.31 -8.25
N GLN A 44 47.81 46.41 -9.51
CA GLN A 44 48.72 46.52 -10.65
C GLN A 44 48.31 47.64 -11.63
N TRP A 45 49.29 48.45 -12.05
CA TRP A 45 49.15 49.52 -13.04
C TRP A 45 50.32 49.52 -14.03
N GLY A 46 50.09 49.01 -15.24
CA GLY A 46 51.06 48.98 -16.34
C GLY A 46 50.87 50.12 -17.35
N GLY A 47 51.06 51.37 -16.94
CA GLY A 47 50.83 52.55 -17.81
C GLY A 47 51.91 52.88 -18.85
N ASP A 48 53.00 52.12 -18.95
CA ASP A 48 54.07 52.36 -19.93
C ASP A 48 54.26 51.14 -20.85
N ARG A 49 54.15 51.38 -22.16
CA ARG A 49 54.58 50.52 -23.29
C ARG A 49 54.72 49.01 -22.97
N GLY A 50 53.65 48.25 -23.16
CA GLY A 50 53.69 46.81 -23.45
C GLY A 50 54.23 45.87 -22.36
N LEU A 51 54.24 46.29 -21.09
CA LEU A 51 54.64 45.45 -19.97
C LEU A 51 53.47 44.54 -19.53
N SER A 52 53.55 43.26 -19.89
CA SER A 52 52.72 42.20 -19.29
C SER A 52 53.30 41.83 -17.93
N VAL A 53 52.49 41.87 -16.87
CA VAL A 53 52.92 41.42 -15.54
C VAL A 53 52.16 40.16 -15.16
N THR A 54 52.90 39.19 -14.64
CA THR A 54 52.40 37.84 -14.37
C THR A 54 52.58 37.49 -12.90
N GLY A 55 51.49 37.09 -12.25
CA GLY A 55 51.50 36.55 -10.90
C GLY A 55 51.20 35.05 -10.93
N THR A 56 51.92 34.27 -10.14
CA THR A 56 51.67 32.84 -9.94
C THR A 56 51.32 32.58 -8.48
N ALA A 57 50.22 31.87 -8.24
CA ALA A 57 49.89 31.35 -6.91
C ALA A 57 50.82 30.17 -6.53
N GLU A 58 50.83 29.77 -5.26
CA GLU A 58 51.57 28.58 -4.81
C GLU A 58 50.92 27.25 -5.27
N LEU A 59 51.56 26.11 -4.97
CA LEU A 59 51.02 24.80 -5.33
C LEU A 59 49.75 24.51 -4.53
N ILE A 60 48.62 24.45 -5.22
CA ILE A 60 47.36 24.05 -4.64
C ILE A 60 47.25 22.53 -4.76
N THR A 61 47.51 21.84 -3.67
CA THR A 61 47.33 20.38 -3.57
C THR A 61 45.86 20.06 -3.29
N ILE A 62 45.25 19.27 -4.17
CA ILE A 62 43.87 18.80 -4.01
C ILE A 62 43.86 17.27 -4.10
N SER A 63 43.07 16.65 -3.23
CA SER A 63 42.89 15.19 -3.18
C SER A 63 41.83 14.73 -4.19
N PHE A 64 42.22 13.80 -5.06
CA PHE A 64 41.42 13.06 -6.06
C PHE A 64 40.92 13.86 -7.27
N PHE A 65 40.71 13.12 -8.37
CA PHE A 65 40.25 13.58 -9.69
C PHE A 65 38.95 14.38 -9.59
N LYS A 66 39.04 15.72 -9.59
CA LYS A 66 37.91 16.61 -9.30
C LYS A 66 37.86 17.80 -10.26
N GLU A 67 36.65 18.27 -10.52
CA GLU A 67 36.40 19.63 -11.01
C GLU A 67 36.65 20.62 -9.88
N VAL A 68 37.37 21.69 -10.21
CA VAL A 68 37.74 22.73 -9.25
C VAL A 68 37.19 24.05 -9.75
N TYR A 69 36.71 24.87 -8.83
CA TYR A 69 36.14 26.17 -9.11
C TYR A 69 37.05 27.24 -8.50
N VAL A 70 37.31 28.29 -9.28
CA VAL A 70 38.11 29.44 -8.88
C VAL A 70 37.21 30.66 -8.91
N GLU A 71 36.91 31.21 -7.74
CA GLU A 71 36.23 32.49 -7.56
C GLU A 71 37.26 33.60 -7.44
N LEU A 72 37.15 34.61 -8.30
CA LEU A 72 38.02 35.78 -8.37
C LEU A 72 37.21 37.00 -7.98
N ARG A 73 37.66 37.73 -6.95
CA ARG A 73 37.14 39.04 -6.61
C ARG A 73 38.14 40.11 -6.99
N PHE A 74 37.74 41.07 -7.82
CA PHE A 74 38.66 42.10 -8.33
C PHE A 74 37.96 43.42 -8.64
N THR A 75 38.72 44.50 -8.69
CA THR A 75 38.26 45.79 -9.20
C THR A 75 38.98 46.12 -10.50
N LEU A 76 38.29 46.78 -11.42
CA LEU A 76 38.82 47.14 -12.73
C LEU A 76 38.43 48.59 -13.07
N ARG A 77 39.40 49.37 -13.56
CA ARG A 77 39.15 50.76 -13.96
C ARG A 77 38.89 50.86 -15.47
N ASP A 78 37.86 51.63 -15.83
CA ASP A 78 37.52 51.92 -17.24
C ASP A 78 38.68 52.62 -17.94
N CYS A 79 39.11 52.11 -19.09
CA CYS A 79 40.19 52.68 -19.89
C CYS A 79 39.91 54.11 -20.36
N ASN A 80 38.65 54.47 -20.62
CA ASN A 80 38.24 55.82 -21.02
C ASN A 80 38.42 56.83 -19.88
N SER A 81 38.41 56.36 -18.63
CA SER A 81 38.64 57.19 -17.45
C SER A 81 40.12 57.44 -17.16
N ILE A 82 41.03 56.89 -17.97
CA ILE A 82 42.47 56.98 -17.80
C ILE A 82 43.04 57.90 -18.89
N PRO A 83 43.60 59.07 -18.53
CA PRO A 83 44.22 59.95 -19.51
C PRO A 83 45.48 59.29 -20.14
N TRP A 84 45.68 59.51 -21.44
CA TRP A 84 46.91 59.18 -22.19
C TRP A 84 47.22 57.69 -22.46
N VAL A 85 46.24 56.79 -22.38
CA VAL A 85 46.44 55.33 -22.60
C VAL A 85 45.70 54.75 -23.82
N SER A 86 45.27 55.60 -24.75
CA SER A 86 44.48 55.21 -25.94
C SER A 86 45.23 54.20 -26.81
N GLY A 87 44.70 52.97 -26.89
CA GLY A 87 45.22 51.88 -27.72
C GLY A 87 46.11 50.87 -27.00
N THR A 88 46.59 51.16 -25.78
CA THR A 88 47.40 50.24 -24.96
C THR A 88 46.66 49.67 -23.76
N CYS A 89 45.64 50.38 -23.26
CA CYS A 89 44.84 49.93 -22.13
C CYS A 89 43.91 48.77 -22.51
N LYS A 90 43.73 47.82 -21.58
CA LYS A 90 42.81 46.68 -21.66
C LYS A 90 41.89 46.64 -20.45
N GLU A 91 40.74 45.99 -20.60
CA GLU A 91 39.75 45.79 -19.53
C GLU A 91 39.57 44.31 -19.20
N THR A 92 40.62 43.52 -19.46
CA THR A 92 40.61 42.07 -19.31
C THR A 92 41.98 41.57 -18.85
N PHE A 93 41.98 40.47 -18.09
CA PHE A 93 43.19 39.70 -17.77
C PHE A 93 42.96 38.21 -18.06
N ASN A 94 44.01 37.42 -18.13
CA ASN A 94 43.89 35.99 -18.43
C ASN A 94 44.16 35.14 -17.18
N LEU A 95 43.34 34.10 -16.99
CA LEU A 95 43.53 33.05 -16.00
C LEU A 95 44.15 31.82 -16.66
N PHE A 96 45.16 31.26 -16.01
CA PHE A 96 45.93 30.10 -16.46
C PHE A 96 46.08 29.09 -15.32
N TYR A 97 46.30 27.83 -15.67
CA TYR A 97 46.63 26.79 -14.70
C TYR A 97 47.69 25.80 -15.21
N LEU A 98 48.43 25.19 -14.28
CA LEU A 98 49.43 24.15 -14.56
C LEU A 98 49.32 23.04 -13.52
N GLN A 99 49.00 21.82 -13.95
CA GLN A 99 48.98 20.65 -13.07
C GLN A 99 50.42 20.13 -12.83
N ARG A 100 50.73 19.74 -11.59
CA ARG A 100 52.00 19.08 -11.20
C ARG A 100 51.79 18.09 -10.06
N ASP A 101 52.54 16.99 -10.07
CA ASP A 101 52.61 16.07 -8.92
C ASP A 101 53.57 16.55 -7.82
N GLU A 102 54.58 17.32 -8.19
CA GLU A 102 55.61 17.85 -7.29
C GLU A 102 55.71 19.38 -7.39
N PRO A 103 56.09 20.08 -6.30
CA PRO A 103 56.28 21.52 -6.33
C PRO A 103 57.35 21.96 -7.34
N LEU A 104 57.14 23.10 -7.98
CA LEU A 104 58.12 23.74 -8.85
C LEU A 104 59.40 24.07 -8.08
N PRO A 105 60.59 23.82 -8.68
CA PRO A 105 61.86 24.21 -8.08
C PRO A 105 61.90 25.71 -7.77
N ALA A 106 62.51 26.07 -6.63
CA ALA A 106 62.66 27.46 -6.22
C ALA A 106 63.39 28.27 -7.32
N GLY A 107 62.76 29.33 -7.82
CA GLY A 107 63.31 30.19 -8.87
C GLY A 107 62.87 29.87 -10.31
N THR A 108 61.94 28.94 -10.50
CA THR A 108 61.31 28.69 -11.81
C THR A 108 60.57 29.94 -12.29
N ARG A 109 60.84 30.39 -13.53
CA ARG A 109 60.18 31.55 -14.15
C ARG A 109 58.86 31.13 -14.82
N PHE A 110 57.82 31.96 -14.70
CA PHE A 110 56.57 31.76 -15.42
C PHE A 110 56.80 31.80 -16.94
N ARG A 111 56.28 30.79 -17.64
CA ARG A 111 56.26 30.70 -19.11
C ARG A 111 54.83 30.39 -19.55
N PRO A 112 54.15 31.29 -20.28
CA PRO A 112 52.76 31.08 -20.70
C PRO A 112 52.53 29.77 -21.46
N THR A 113 53.54 29.25 -22.18
CA THR A 113 53.48 27.98 -22.91
C THR A 113 53.34 26.76 -22.01
N ASP A 114 53.78 26.87 -20.76
CA ASP A 114 53.80 25.75 -19.83
C ASP A 114 52.45 25.66 -19.08
N TYR A 115 51.61 26.69 -19.17
CA TYR A 115 50.31 26.76 -18.51
C TYR A 115 49.18 26.67 -19.55
N ALA A 116 48.14 25.93 -19.21
CA ALA A 116 46.91 25.93 -20.00
C ALA A 116 46.08 27.17 -19.66
N LYS A 117 45.58 27.86 -20.70
CA LYS A 117 44.69 29.01 -20.51
C LYS A 117 43.31 28.52 -20.09
N VAL A 118 42.80 29.03 -18.96
CA VAL A 118 41.44 28.77 -18.48
C VAL A 118 40.47 29.68 -19.23
N ASP A 119 40.61 31.00 -19.06
CA ASP A 119 39.75 31.99 -19.71
C ASP A 119 40.37 33.40 -19.74
N THR A 120 39.76 34.30 -20.50
CA THR A 120 39.96 35.75 -20.40
C THR A 120 38.85 36.35 -19.54
N ILE A 121 39.22 36.91 -18.39
CA ILE A 121 38.33 37.49 -17.40
C ILE A 121 38.11 38.96 -17.72
N ALA A 122 36.85 39.37 -17.79
CA ALA A 122 36.41 40.76 -17.95
C ALA A 122 35.64 41.18 -16.69
N ALA A 123 35.52 42.49 -16.46
CA ALA A 123 34.67 43.04 -15.41
C ALA A 123 33.23 43.23 -15.92
N ASP A 124 32.24 42.91 -15.09
CA ASP A 124 30.84 43.29 -15.30
C ASP A 124 30.65 44.79 -15.07
N GLU A 125 31.29 45.33 -14.03
CA GLU A 125 31.28 46.75 -13.69
C GLU A 125 32.72 47.28 -13.56
N SER A 126 33.03 48.34 -14.30
CA SER A 126 34.28 49.09 -14.16
C SER A 126 34.04 50.40 -13.42
N PHE A 127 35.04 50.90 -12.70
CA PHE A 127 34.96 52.20 -12.02
C PHE A 127 35.66 53.29 -12.83
N THR A 128 35.14 54.51 -12.72
CA THR A 128 35.60 55.68 -13.48
C THR A 128 36.18 56.77 -12.55
N GLN A 129 36.61 57.90 -13.12
CA GLN A 129 37.12 59.05 -12.39
C GLN A 129 36.06 59.66 -11.44
N THR A 130 34.77 59.59 -11.79
CA THR A 130 33.68 60.07 -10.94
C THR A 130 33.47 59.17 -9.74
N ASP A 131 33.53 57.85 -9.92
CA ASP A 131 33.39 56.87 -8.83
C ASP A 131 34.52 56.98 -7.80
N LEU A 132 35.74 57.32 -8.25
CA LEU A 132 36.87 57.64 -7.38
C LEU A 132 36.62 58.88 -6.52
N GLY A 133 35.88 59.87 -7.04
CA GLY A 133 35.47 61.07 -6.31
C GLY A 133 34.47 60.76 -5.20
N ASP A 134 33.57 59.80 -5.45
CA ASP A 134 32.55 59.33 -4.51
C ASP A 134 33.04 58.20 -3.59
N ARG A 135 34.31 57.80 -3.71
CA ARG A 135 34.92 56.65 -2.99
C ARG A 135 34.19 55.32 -3.20
N VAL A 136 33.58 55.14 -4.37
CA VAL A 136 32.88 53.92 -4.74
C VAL A 136 33.82 53.05 -5.57
N LEU A 137 34.20 51.89 -5.03
CA LEU A 137 34.90 50.85 -5.76
C LEU A 137 33.90 49.78 -6.22
N ARG A 138 33.97 49.39 -7.49
CA ARG A 138 33.12 48.34 -8.07
C ARG A 138 33.84 47.00 -7.99
N LEU A 139 33.37 46.14 -7.09
CA LEU A 139 33.93 44.81 -6.87
C LEU A 139 33.23 43.78 -7.77
N ASN A 140 33.98 43.18 -8.67
CA ASN A 140 33.54 42.13 -9.58
C ASN A 140 33.81 40.76 -8.96
N THR A 141 32.93 39.79 -9.21
CA THR A 141 33.09 38.39 -8.77
C THR A 141 32.90 37.46 -9.96
N GLU A 142 33.96 36.75 -10.34
CA GLU A 142 33.96 35.83 -11.49
C GLU A 142 34.33 34.42 -11.04
N VAL A 143 33.54 33.41 -11.42
CA VAL A 143 33.81 32.00 -11.09
C VAL A 143 34.15 31.25 -12.38
N ARG A 144 35.26 30.52 -12.39
CA ARG A 144 35.67 29.66 -13.51
C ARG A 144 36.00 28.25 -13.05
N GLU A 145 35.67 27.30 -13.90
CA GLU A 145 36.01 25.89 -13.69
C GLU A 145 37.41 25.58 -14.23
N VAL A 146 38.15 24.77 -13.49
CA VAL A 146 39.51 24.31 -13.76
C VAL A 146 39.54 22.81 -13.56
N GLY A 147 39.61 22.03 -14.65
CA GLY A 147 39.65 20.59 -14.51
C GLY A 147 39.29 19.83 -15.79
N PRO A 148 39.29 18.48 -15.72
CA PRO A 148 39.54 17.67 -14.51
C PRO A 148 41.01 17.70 -14.06
N VAL A 149 41.25 17.85 -12.75
CA VAL A 149 42.61 17.81 -12.17
C VAL A 149 43.01 16.35 -11.95
N THR A 150 44.02 15.86 -12.67
CA THR A 150 44.49 14.47 -12.66
C THR A 150 45.76 14.25 -11.84
N GLN A 151 46.48 15.32 -11.51
CA GLN A 151 47.76 15.28 -10.77
C GLN A 151 47.57 15.70 -9.31
N LYS A 152 48.57 15.51 -8.44
CA LYS A 152 48.46 15.79 -6.99
C LYS A 152 48.19 17.25 -6.64
N GLY A 153 48.46 18.18 -7.54
CA GLY A 153 48.16 19.59 -7.38
C GLY A 153 48.24 20.38 -8.66
N PHE A 154 47.95 21.67 -8.57
CA PHE A 154 48.08 22.61 -9.68
C PHE A 154 48.44 24.01 -9.19
N TYR A 155 48.97 24.80 -10.10
CA TYR A 155 49.27 26.21 -9.94
C TYR A 155 48.25 27.05 -10.71
N LEU A 156 47.84 28.18 -10.14
CA LEU A 156 47.12 29.22 -10.87
C LEU A 156 48.08 30.34 -11.28
N ALA A 157 47.84 30.92 -12.44
CA ALA A 157 48.59 32.07 -12.92
C ALA A 157 47.65 33.12 -13.53
N PHE A 158 47.98 34.37 -13.29
CA PHE A 158 47.25 35.54 -13.76
C PHE A 158 48.16 36.35 -14.66
N GLN A 159 47.72 36.59 -15.89
CA GLN A 159 48.45 37.40 -16.85
C GLN A 159 47.68 38.68 -17.13
N ASP A 160 48.28 39.81 -16.74
CA ASP A 160 47.85 41.13 -17.16
C ASP A 160 48.48 41.48 -18.53
N VAL A 161 47.67 42.03 -19.43
CA VAL A 161 48.05 42.45 -20.79
C VAL A 161 47.91 43.96 -21.00
N GLY A 162 47.74 44.73 -19.92
CA GLY A 162 47.67 46.19 -19.93
C GLY A 162 46.42 46.76 -19.27
N ALA A 163 45.85 46.06 -18.29
CA ALA A 163 44.66 46.46 -17.58
C ALA A 163 44.99 47.14 -16.23
N CYS A 164 44.13 48.07 -15.81
CA CYS A 164 44.17 48.61 -14.45
C CYS A 164 43.31 47.72 -13.55
N ILE A 165 43.94 46.75 -12.89
CA ILE A 165 43.24 45.78 -12.05
C ILE A 165 43.79 45.76 -10.62
N ALA A 166 42.90 45.49 -9.66
CA ALA A 166 43.28 45.06 -8.33
C ALA A 166 42.57 43.75 -8.00
N LEU A 167 43.34 42.69 -7.81
CA LEU A 167 42.83 41.38 -7.39
C LEU A 167 42.71 41.38 -5.87
N VAL A 168 41.47 41.23 -5.38
CA VAL A 168 41.09 41.35 -3.97
C VAL A 168 41.11 39.99 -3.28
N SER A 169 40.54 38.96 -3.90
CA SER A 169 40.51 37.61 -3.34
C SER A 169 40.53 36.55 -4.44
N VAL A 170 41.19 35.43 -4.16
CA VAL A 170 41.17 34.21 -4.99
C VAL A 170 40.76 33.06 -4.09
N LYS A 171 39.57 32.52 -4.32
CA LYS A 171 39.03 31.37 -3.57
C LYS A 171 38.96 30.16 -4.48
N VAL A 172 39.55 29.06 -4.03
CA VAL A 172 39.58 27.79 -4.78
C VAL A 172 38.79 26.75 -4.00
N PHE A 173 37.77 26.17 -4.62
CA PHE A 173 36.87 25.22 -3.97
C PHE A 173 36.38 24.13 -4.94
N TYR A 174 35.79 23.06 -4.40
CA TYR A 174 35.09 22.04 -5.18
C TYR A 174 33.72 21.80 -4.57
N LYS A 175 32.78 21.33 -5.39
CA LYS A 175 31.39 21.05 -4.96
C LYS A 175 31.27 19.59 -4.51
N ARG A 176 30.43 19.34 -3.51
CA ARG A 176 30.09 18.01 -3.00
C ARG A 176 28.69 17.99 -2.39
N CYS A 177 28.04 16.85 -2.45
CA CYS A 177 26.78 16.59 -1.76
C CYS A 177 27.09 16.11 -0.32
N PRO A 178 26.77 16.92 0.72
CA PRO A 178 27.15 16.62 2.10
C PRO A 178 26.42 15.39 2.65
N PRO A 179 26.96 14.69 3.66
CA PRO A 179 26.29 13.53 4.23
C PRO A 179 24.91 13.92 4.79
N THR A 180 23.89 13.12 4.51
CA THR A 180 22.51 13.41 4.91
C THR A 180 21.75 12.14 5.26
N VAL A 181 20.74 12.26 6.11
CA VAL A 181 19.79 11.20 6.40
C VAL A 181 18.45 11.60 5.80
N ARG A 182 17.91 10.76 4.92
CA ARG A 182 16.61 10.96 4.26
C ARG A 182 15.89 9.63 4.17
N ASN A 183 14.58 9.63 4.44
CA ASN A 183 13.74 8.42 4.35
C ASN A 183 14.31 7.23 5.14
N LEU A 184 14.83 7.48 6.35
CA LEU A 184 15.48 6.49 7.23
C LEU A 184 16.72 5.81 6.60
N ALA A 185 17.36 6.46 5.63
CA ALA A 185 18.60 6.02 5.01
C ALA A 185 19.68 7.11 5.11
N ALA A 186 20.89 6.72 5.48
CA ALA A 186 22.07 7.55 5.50
C ALA A 186 22.77 7.52 4.13
N PHE A 187 23.10 8.70 3.63
CA PHE A 187 23.81 8.91 2.38
C PHE A 187 25.17 9.54 2.68
N PRO A 188 26.27 8.95 2.17
CA PRO A 188 27.62 9.43 2.44
C PRO A 188 27.91 10.73 1.67
N ASP A 189 28.97 11.41 2.09
CA ASP A 189 29.53 12.52 1.33
C ASP A 189 29.91 12.07 -0.08
N THR A 190 29.40 12.76 -1.11
CA THR A 190 29.56 12.35 -2.51
C THR A 190 30.00 13.53 -3.36
N VAL A 191 31.03 13.33 -4.17
CA VAL A 191 31.48 14.34 -5.13
C VAL A 191 30.81 14.06 -6.48
N PRO A 192 30.18 15.05 -7.13
CA PRO A 192 29.59 14.87 -8.44
C PRO A 192 30.65 14.56 -9.50
N HIS A 193 30.24 13.86 -10.54
CA HIS A 193 31.09 13.50 -11.67
C HIS A 193 30.72 14.35 -12.89
N MET A 194 31.72 14.74 -13.70
CA MET A 194 31.64 15.71 -14.82
C MET A 194 30.26 15.81 -15.49
N ASP A 195 29.57 16.94 -15.33
CA ASP A 195 28.24 17.25 -15.89
C ASP A 195 27.14 16.17 -15.73
N SER A 196 27.33 15.23 -14.81
CA SER A 196 26.52 14.03 -14.70
C SER A 196 25.88 13.88 -13.32
N LEU A 197 24.66 13.35 -13.34
CA LEU A 197 23.91 13.05 -12.14
C LEU A 197 24.41 11.74 -11.53
N VAL A 198 25.01 11.79 -10.35
CA VAL A 198 25.58 10.60 -9.69
C VAL A 198 24.51 9.93 -8.83
N GLU A 199 24.13 8.69 -9.17
CA GLU A 199 23.24 7.88 -8.33
C GLU A 199 23.98 7.37 -7.08
N VAL A 200 23.42 7.62 -5.90
CA VAL A 200 23.96 7.19 -4.62
C VAL A 200 22.92 6.33 -3.91
N ARG A 201 23.30 5.08 -3.61
CA ARG A 201 22.52 4.18 -2.77
C ARG A 201 22.72 4.54 -1.30
N GLY A 202 21.62 4.73 -0.57
CA GLY A 202 21.63 4.94 0.86
C GLY A 202 21.73 3.62 1.64
N SER A 203 22.23 3.71 2.86
CA SER A 203 22.25 2.61 3.83
C SER A 203 21.19 2.88 4.90
N CYS A 204 20.34 1.91 5.22
CA CYS A 204 19.35 2.10 6.29
C CYS A 204 20.02 2.47 7.61
N VAL A 205 19.40 3.40 8.34
CA VAL A 205 19.84 3.78 9.68
C VAL A 205 19.71 2.60 10.65
N GLU A 206 20.34 2.71 11.82
CA GLU A 206 20.21 1.68 12.85
C GLU A 206 18.75 1.45 13.24
N ASN A 207 18.39 0.19 13.50
CA ASN A 207 17.03 -0.25 13.80
C ASN A 207 16.01 0.07 12.68
N ALA A 208 16.48 0.14 11.43
CA ALA A 208 15.66 0.20 10.24
C ALA A 208 15.99 -0.93 9.26
N GLU A 209 14.99 -1.35 8.50
CA GLU A 209 15.05 -2.42 7.51
C GLU A 209 14.79 -1.86 6.10
N GLU A 210 15.50 -2.38 5.09
CA GLU A 210 15.31 -2.02 3.69
C GLU A 210 14.03 -2.68 3.16
N ARG A 211 13.04 -1.87 2.80
CA ARG A 211 11.82 -2.33 2.12
C ARG A 211 11.84 -1.96 0.64
N GLU A 212 12.27 -0.74 0.35
CA GLU A 212 12.55 -0.25 -1.00
C GLU A 212 13.95 0.36 -1.00
N THR A 213 14.78 0.04 -2.00
CA THR A 213 16.17 0.51 -2.04
C THR A 213 16.23 2.04 -2.04
N PRO A 214 16.77 2.66 -0.97
CA PRO A 214 16.83 4.11 -0.87
C PRO A 214 17.93 4.65 -1.80
N LYS A 215 17.60 5.65 -2.60
CA LYS A 215 18.50 6.29 -3.57
C LYS A 215 18.31 7.80 -3.54
N LEU A 216 19.43 8.51 -3.68
CA LEU A 216 19.50 9.93 -3.97
C LEU A 216 20.40 10.16 -5.18
N TYR A 217 20.27 11.34 -5.77
CA TYR A 217 21.08 11.74 -6.89
C TYR A 217 21.87 13.00 -6.53
N CYS A 218 23.20 12.93 -6.63
CA CYS A 218 24.08 14.07 -6.41
C CYS A 218 24.26 14.85 -7.72
N GLY A 219 23.82 16.11 -7.76
CA GLY A 219 23.96 16.99 -8.91
C GLY A 219 25.32 17.68 -8.98
N ALA A 220 25.69 18.16 -10.17
CA ALA A 220 26.94 18.91 -10.41
C ALA A 220 27.10 20.15 -9.49
N ASP A 221 25.98 20.73 -9.03
CA ASP A 221 25.98 21.84 -8.09
C ASP A 221 26.29 21.46 -6.62
N GLY A 222 26.43 20.17 -6.32
CA GLY A 222 26.61 19.68 -4.95
C GLY A 222 25.31 19.55 -4.16
N ASP A 223 24.17 19.59 -4.84
CA ASP A 223 22.85 19.43 -4.23
C ASP A 223 22.32 18.00 -4.38
N TRP A 224 21.68 17.49 -3.32
CA TRP A 224 20.92 16.26 -3.36
C TRP A 224 19.57 16.46 -4.06
N LEU A 225 19.29 15.61 -5.04
CA LEU A 225 18.08 15.59 -5.85
C LEU A 225 17.25 14.32 -5.59
N VAL A 226 16.05 14.30 -6.17
CA VAL A 226 15.02 13.23 -6.17
C VAL A 226 15.26 12.05 -5.21
N PRO A 227 14.60 12.00 -4.04
CA PRO A 227 14.61 10.82 -3.17
C PRO A 227 13.73 9.70 -3.76
N LEU A 228 14.30 8.51 -3.92
CA LEU A 228 13.59 7.29 -4.30
C LEU A 228 13.79 6.22 -3.23
N GLY A 229 12.76 5.41 -3.00
CA GLY A 229 12.79 4.36 -1.99
C GLY A 229 12.90 4.88 -0.56
N ARG A 230 12.76 3.96 0.39
CA ARG A 230 12.87 4.25 1.83
C ARG A 230 13.16 3.01 2.65
N CYS A 231 13.80 3.23 3.79
CA CYS A 231 13.83 2.25 4.86
C CYS A 231 12.59 2.41 5.75
N VAL A 232 12.34 1.41 6.58
CA VAL A 232 11.28 1.40 7.58
C VAL A 232 11.85 1.03 8.94
N CYS A 233 11.38 1.64 10.02
CA CYS A 233 11.84 1.24 11.35
C CYS A 233 11.45 -0.21 11.64
N SER A 234 12.36 -0.96 12.25
CA SER A 234 12.18 -2.34 12.67
C SER A 234 11.06 -2.50 13.71
N ALA A 235 10.74 -3.74 14.07
CA ALA A 235 9.86 -4.00 15.21
C ALA A 235 10.44 -3.37 16.48
N GLY A 236 9.55 -2.87 17.35
CA GLY A 236 9.93 -2.17 18.59
C GLY A 236 10.47 -0.75 18.40
N HIS A 237 10.54 -0.20 17.18
CA HIS A 237 11.09 1.13 16.94
C HIS A 237 10.18 2.02 16.09
N GLU A 238 10.07 3.31 16.38
CA GLU A 238 9.30 4.29 15.62
C GLU A 238 10.18 5.38 15.01
N GLU A 239 9.67 6.07 13.98
CA GLU A 239 10.37 7.18 13.34
C GLU A 239 10.39 8.40 14.28
N GLY A 240 11.60 8.76 14.75
CA GLY A 240 11.86 9.93 15.59
C GLY A 240 11.96 11.23 14.78
N GLY A 241 12.06 12.35 15.49
CA GLY A 241 12.07 13.69 14.88
C GLY A 241 13.26 13.96 13.94
N ASP A 242 14.38 13.28 14.17
CA ASP A 242 15.65 13.54 13.48
C ASP A 242 15.93 12.54 12.32
N GLY A 243 14.95 11.73 11.91
CA GLY A 243 15.12 10.74 10.84
C GLY A 243 15.87 9.47 11.28
N TYR A 244 15.83 9.17 12.57
CA TYR A 244 16.33 7.94 13.19
C TYR A 244 15.19 7.10 13.75
N CYS A 245 15.45 5.81 14.01
CA CYS A 245 14.48 4.91 14.61
C CYS A 245 14.67 4.85 16.12
N GLU A 246 13.71 5.38 16.88
CA GLU A 246 13.70 5.41 18.34
C GLU A 246 12.98 4.20 18.91
N ALA A 247 13.49 3.65 20.01
CA ALA A 247 12.87 2.52 20.70
C ALA A 247 11.51 2.91 21.30
N CYS A 248 10.51 2.05 21.16
CA CYS A 248 9.23 2.21 21.83
C CYS A 248 9.42 2.36 23.34
N LYS A 249 8.74 3.35 23.93
CA LYS A 249 8.76 3.61 25.37
C LYS A 249 8.07 2.48 26.15
N PRO A 250 8.41 2.25 27.42
CA PRO A 250 7.67 1.31 28.27
C PRO A 250 6.17 1.60 28.26
N GLY A 251 5.36 0.55 28.18
CA GLY A 251 3.91 0.62 27.97
C GLY A 251 3.47 0.70 26.51
N PHE A 252 4.41 0.88 25.57
CA PHE A 252 4.16 0.87 24.14
C PHE A 252 4.87 -0.31 23.46
N PHE A 253 4.34 -0.71 22.31
CA PHE A 253 4.92 -1.77 21.50
C PHE A 253 4.76 -1.52 20.01
N LYS A 254 5.54 -2.25 19.22
CA LYS A 254 5.39 -2.32 17.77
C LYS A 254 5.79 -3.69 17.26
N ALA A 255 4.80 -4.46 16.81
CA ALA A 255 5.01 -5.86 16.45
C ALA A 255 5.68 -6.08 15.10
N TYR A 256 5.57 -5.14 14.17
CA TYR A 256 6.03 -5.32 12.80
C TYR A 256 6.83 -4.11 12.32
N ALA A 257 7.79 -4.33 11.42
CA ALA A 257 8.53 -3.25 10.78
C ALA A 257 7.60 -2.36 9.94
N GLY A 258 7.84 -1.05 9.97
CA GLY A 258 6.98 -0.05 9.34
C GLY A 258 7.22 1.36 9.87
N ASN A 259 6.51 2.35 9.32
CA ASN A 259 6.66 3.76 9.73
C ASN A 259 5.52 4.25 10.62
N HIS A 260 4.70 3.32 11.13
CA HIS A 260 3.68 3.66 12.10
C HIS A 260 4.32 3.84 13.48
N LYS A 261 3.75 4.75 14.27
CA LYS A 261 4.18 5.00 15.64
C LYS A 261 3.92 3.78 16.53
N CYS A 262 4.69 3.67 17.60
CA CYS A 262 4.48 2.70 18.65
C CYS A 262 3.06 2.85 19.21
N SER A 263 2.38 1.72 19.38
CA SER A 263 1.02 1.68 19.91
C SER A 263 1.05 1.40 21.41
N ILE A 264 0.08 1.94 22.15
CA ILE A 264 -0.10 1.60 23.57
C ILE A 264 -0.43 0.12 23.69
N CYS A 265 0.07 -0.54 24.73
CA CYS A 265 -0.28 -1.92 24.99
C CYS A 265 -1.81 -2.11 25.11
N PRO A 266 -2.40 -3.11 24.43
CA PRO A 266 -3.82 -3.43 24.53
C PRO A 266 -4.25 -3.76 25.97
N LEU A 267 -5.55 -3.69 26.25
CA LEU A 267 -6.10 -4.03 27.58
C LEU A 267 -5.61 -5.40 28.08
N HIS A 268 -5.37 -5.47 29.39
CA HIS A 268 -4.86 -6.64 30.11
C HIS A 268 -3.50 -7.15 29.61
N SER A 269 -2.68 -6.23 29.07
CA SER A 269 -1.32 -6.53 28.66
C SER A 269 -0.37 -5.37 28.96
N SER A 270 0.90 -5.67 29.18
CA SER A 270 1.93 -4.69 29.49
C SER A 270 3.25 -5.01 28.78
N SER A 271 4.03 -3.97 28.53
CA SER A 271 5.43 -4.06 28.10
C SER A 271 6.24 -3.19 29.04
N HIS A 272 7.16 -3.80 29.80
CA HIS A 272 8.00 -3.07 30.75
C HIS A 272 9.34 -2.62 30.14
N ASP A 273 9.76 -3.30 29.07
CA ASP A 273 11.03 -3.06 28.40
C ASP A 273 10.92 -1.96 27.34
N GLN A 274 12.05 -1.30 27.07
CA GLN A 274 12.22 -0.46 25.88
C GLN A 274 12.26 -1.34 24.62
N ALA A 275 11.83 -0.77 23.49
CA ALA A 275 11.73 -1.47 22.22
C ALA A 275 10.80 -2.70 22.24
N GLY A 276 9.70 -2.62 22.99
CA GLY A 276 8.71 -3.69 23.08
C GLY A 276 8.18 -4.10 21.70
N THR A 277 8.37 -5.36 21.31
CA THR A 277 7.78 -5.94 20.08
C THR A 277 6.44 -6.60 20.35
N ILE A 278 6.16 -6.95 21.59
CA ILE A 278 4.92 -7.60 22.02
C ILE A 278 4.57 -7.15 23.44
N CYS A 279 3.29 -6.99 23.72
CA CYS A 279 2.81 -6.79 25.10
C CYS A 279 2.49 -8.14 25.73
N HIS A 280 3.08 -8.44 26.87
CA HIS A 280 2.82 -9.67 27.60
C HIS A 280 1.48 -9.58 28.33
N CYS A 281 0.71 -10.68 28.33
CA CYS A 281 -0.57 -10.70 29.03
C CYS A 281 -0.38 -10.69 30.54
N GLU A 282 -1.27 -9.96 31.22
CA GLU A 282 -1.36 -9.98 32.67
C GLU A 282 -1.76 -11.36 33.20
N LYS A 283 -1.47 -11.64 34.47
CA LYS A 283 -1.76 -12.92 35.10
C LYS A 283 -3.27 -13.24 35.03
N GLY A 284 -3.61 -14.38 34.43
CA GLY A 284 -5.00 -14.84 34.27
C GLY A 284 -5.66 -14.40 32.95
N PHE A 285 -4.92 -13.67 32.09
CA PHE A 285 -5.32 -13.31 30.74
C PHE A 285 -4.38 -13.94 29.71
N TYR A 286 -4.90 -14.18 28.52
CA TYR A 286 -4.27 -14.97 27.48
C TYR A 286 -4.65 -14.47 26.09
N ARG A 287 -3.87 -14.87 25.08
CA ARG A 287 -4.21 -14.74 23.65
C ARG A 287 -4.27 -16.12 23.02
N ALA A 288 -5.26 -16.37 22.18
CA ALA A 288 -5.32 -17.59 21.39
C ALA A 288 -4.26 -17.54 20.27
N ILE A 289 -3.91 -18.69 19.70
CA ILE A 289 -2.89 -18.79 18.64
C ILE A 289 -3.27 -17.97 17.38
N GLN A 290 -4.56 -17.79 17.14
CA GLN A 290 -5.09 -17.02 16.00
C GLN A 290 -5.21 -15.51 16.30
N ASP A 291 -5.01 -15.09 17.55
CA ASP A 291 -5.12 -13.68 17.94
C ASP A 291 -3.84 -12.92 17.54
N SER A 292 -4.01 -11.69 17.06
CA SER A 292 -2.88 -10.81 16.74
C SER A 292 -2.18 -10.29 18.00
N SER A 293 -0.94 -9.83 17.88
CA SER A 293 -0.25 -9.11 18.98
C SER A 293 -0.94 -7.80 19.37
N THR A 294 -1.73 -7.23 18.45
CA THR A 294 -2.48 -5.97 18.65
C THR A 294 -3.81 -6.15 19.36
N THR A 295 -4.32 -7.38 19.47
CA THR A 295 -5.58 -7.66 20.19
C THR A 295 -5.37 -7.72 21.70
N ALA A 296 -6.38 -7.31 22.47
CA ALA A 296 -6.37 -7.35 23.93
C ALA A 296 -6.24 -8.79 24.45
N CYS A 297 -5.61 -8.96 25.62
CA CYS A 297 -5.62 -10.26 26.29
C CYS A 297 -6.99 -10.51 26.91
N THR A 298 -7.45 -11.74 26.83
CA THR A 298 -8.80 -12.17 27.22
C THR A 298 -8.72 -13.30 28.23
N ARG A 299 -9.83 -13.66 28.88
CA ARG A 299 -9.84 -14.71 29.91
C ARG A 299 -10.91 -15.77 29.61
N PRO A 300 -10.85 -16.96 30.24
CA PRO A 300 -11.94 -17.93 30.16
C PRO A 300 -13.27 -17.33 30.66
N PRO A 301 -14.43 -17.74 30.11
CA PRO A 301 -15.71 -17.19 30.50
C PRO A 301 -16.12 -17.66 31.91
N SER A 302 -17.07 -16.96 32.51
CA SER A 302 -17.77 -17.42 33.71
C SER A 302 -18.75 -18.56 33.40
N ALA A 303 -19.30 -19.21 34.43
CA ALA A 303 -20.27 -20.30 34.24
C ALA A 303 -21.56 -19.82 33.54
N PRO A 304 -22.22 -20.67 32.72
CA PRO A 304 -23.55 -20.39 32.20
C PRO A 304 -24.55 -20.10 33.32
N ARG A 305 -25.60 -19.32 33.00
CA ARG A 305 -26.58 -18.86 33.99
C ARG A 305 -27.94 -19.51 33.76
N ASN A 306 -28.75 -19.59 34.81
CA ASN A 306 -30.13 -20.06 34.76
C ASN A 306 -30.31 -21.36 33.95
N LEU A 307 -29.52 -22.38 34.27
CA LEU A 307 -29.72 -23.71 33.70
C LEU A 307 -31.04 -24.28 34.22
N VAL A 308 -31.96 -24.56 33.31
CA VAL A 308 -33.26 -25.16 33.58
C VAL A 308 -33.42 -26.45 32.77
N SER A 309 -34.11 -27.42 33.35
CA SER A 309 -34.51 -28.66 32.70
C SER A 309 -36.03 -28.65 32.48
N LEU A 310 -36.45 -28.95 31.26
CA LEU A 310 -37.85 -29.12 30.88
C LEU A 310 -38.04 -30.55 30.39
N ILE A 311 -38.88 -31.33 31.06
CA ILE A 311 -39.21 -32.69 30.64
C ILE A 311 -40.52 -32.63 29.85
N ASN A 312 -40.49 -33.12 28.62
CA ASN A 312 -41.67 -33.47 27.82
C ASN A 312 -41.77 -35.01 27.75
N ASP A 313 -42.90 -35.53 27.26
CA ASP A 313 -43.19 -36.98 27.23
C ASP A 313 -42.14 -37.81 26.47
N THR A 314 -41.40 -37.20 25.54
CA THR A 314 -40.38 -37.88 24.72
C THR A 314 -38.99 -37.25 24.75
N ALA A 315 -38.80 -36.11 25.44
CA ALA A 315 -37.57 -35.34 25.37
C ALA A 315 -37.29 -34.53 26.64
N LEU A 316 -36.05 -34.61 27.15
CA LEU A 316 -35.52 -33.73 28.17
C LEU A 316 -34.81 -32.55 27.49
N ILE A 317 -35.31 -31.34 27.68
CA ILE A 317 -34.72 -30.13 27.10
C ILE A 317 -33.95 -29.41 28.20
N LEU A 318 -32.65 -29.19 28.00
CA LEU A 318 -31.87 -28.28 28.83
C LEU A 318 -31.80 -26.93 28.15
N GLN A 319 -32.04 -25.86 28.91
CA GLN A 319 -31.92 -24.50 28.44
C GLN A 319 -31.14 -23.67 29.46
N TRP A 320 -30.22 -22.84 28.98
CA TRP A 320 -29.45 -21.93 29.82
C TRP A 320 -29.35 -20.55 29.18
N MET A 321 -28.82 -19.60 29.95
CA MET A 321 -28.43 -18.27 29.48
C MET A 321 -26.91 -18.16 29.38
N PRO A 322 -26.40 -17.29 28.50
CA PRO A 322 -24.96 -17.04 28.40
C PRO A 322 -24.35 -16.57 29.74
N PRO A 323 -23.03 -16.82 29.92
CA PRO A 323 -22.26 -16.34 31.05
C PRO A 323 -22.44 -14.85 31.32
N HIS A 324 -22.33 -14.42 32.57
CA HIS A 324 -22.35 -12.98 32.91
C HIS A 324 -21.12 -12.28 32.32
N ASP A 325 -19.97 -12.91 32.44
CA ASP A 325 -18.71 -12.49 31.84
C ASP A 325 -18.27 -13.50 30.79
N SER A 326 -18.12 -13.05 29.54
CA SER A 326 -17.61 -13.82 28.41
C SER A 326 -16.08 -13.89 28.37
N GLY A 327 -15.41 -13.16 29.26
CA GLY A 327 -13.96 -12.98 29.26
C GLY A 327 -13.46 -12.09 28.12
N GLY A 328 -14.35 -11.25 27.54
CA GLY A 328 -14.03 -10.31 26.47
C GLY A 328 -14.07 -10.89 25.06
N ARG A 329 -14.54 -12.14 24.88
CA ARG A 329 -14.66 -12.78 23.56
C ARG A 329 -16.11 -13.07 23.17
N LYS A 330 -16.31 -13.36 21.90
CA LYS A 330 -17.61 -13.71 21.30
C LYS A 330 -17.66 -15.16 20.79
N ASP A 331 -16.54 -15.87 20.81
CA ASP A 331 -16.41 -17.27 20.37
C ASP A 331 -16.74 -18.26 21.49
N ILE A 332 -17.78 -17.96 22.28
CA ILE A 332 -18.21 -18.84 23.37
C ILE A 332 -18.94 -20.04 22.77
N THR A 333 -18.55 -21.23 23.23
CA THR A 333 -19.24 -22.49 22.94
C THR A 333 -19.51 -23.23 24.25
N TYR A 334 -20.42 -24.20 24.22
CA TYR A 334 -20.85 -24.94 25.39
C TYR A 334 -20.59 -26.44 25.22
N ASN A 335 -20.14 -27.07 26.30
CA ASN A 335 -19.97 -28.52 26.41
C ASN A 335 -20.90 -29.06 27.48
N ILE A 336 -21.49 -30.22 27.24
CA ILE A 336 -22.42 -30.89 28.15
C ILE A 336 -21.83 -32.23 28.55
N PHE A 337 -21.71 -32.44 29.86
CA PHE A 337 -21.28 -33.70 30.45
C PHE A 337 -22.42 -34.29 31.26
N CYS A 338 -22.65 -35.58 31.10
CA CYS A 338 -23.73 -36.29 31.78
C CYS A 338 -23.14 -37.29 32.78
N GLN A 339 -23.67 -37.27 34.01
CA GLN A 339 -23.39 -38.24 35.05
C GLN A 339 -24.70 -38.88 35.52
N ARG A 340 -24.68 -40.19 35.71
CA ARG A 340 -25.75 -40.95 36.32
C ARG A 340 -25.37 -41.23 37.78
N CYS A 341 -26.24 -40.87 38.71
CA CYS A 341 -26.05 -41.12 40.13
C CYS A 341 -27.21 -41.98 40.62
N ASP A 342 -26.97 -43.26 40.93
CA ASP A 342 -28.04 -44.14 41.43
C ASP A 342 -28.37 -43.80 42.89
N GLY A 343 -29.65 -43.50 43.14
CA GLY A 343 -30.16 -43.10 44.45
C GLY A 343 -30.42 -44.27 45.40
N SER A 344 -29.50 -45.22 45.54
CA SER A 344 -29.64 -46.27 46.56
C SER A 344 -29.34 -45.69 47.93
N ALA A 345 -30.38 -45.48 48.72
CA ALA A 345 -30.29 -45.10 50.12
C ALA A 345 -29.75 -46.28 50.95
N ASP A 346 -28.42 -46.37 51.06
CA ASP A 346 -27.77 -47.01 52.19
C ASP A 346 -26.83 -46.00 52.86
N ILE A 347 -26.99 -45.85 54.19
CA ILE A 347 -26.64 -44.67 55.00
C ILE A 347 -25.12 -44.47 55.21
N SER A 348 -24.24 -45.09 54.40
CA SER A 348 -22.79 -45.01 54.60
C SER A 348 -21.90 -45.09 53.34
N SER A 349 -22.43 -45.08 52.12
CA SER A 349 -21.61 -45.07 50.90
C SER A 349 -21.66 -43.71 50.18
N ILE A 350 -20.49 -43.26 49.73
CA ILE A 350 -20.33 -42.10 48.84
C ILE A 350 -21.17 -42.35 47.57
N ILE A 351 -22.04 -41.41 47.20
CA ILE A 351 -22.80 -41.49 45.94
C ILE A 351 -21.80 -41.49 44.78
N GLN A 352 -21.55 -42.65 44.21
CA GLN A 352 -20.60 -42.83 43.12
C GLN A 352 -21.35 -42.61 41.80
N CYS A 353 -21.13 -41.46 41.18
CA CYS A 353 -21.73 -41.13 39.89
C CYS A 353 -20.83 -41.59 38.74
N GLU A 354 -21.40 -42.31 37.78
CA GLU A 354 -20.70 -42.78 36.59
C GLU A 354 -21.07 -41.91 35.37
N PRO A 355 -20.18 -41.81 34.35
CA PRO A 355 -20.55 -41.18 33.09
C PRO A 355 -21.79 -41.86 32.49
N CYS A 356 -22.71 -41.08 31.93
CA CYS A 356 -23.92 -41.65 31.32
C CYS A 356 -23.59 -42.60 30.17
N GLU A 357 -24.41 -43.64 30.01
CA GLU A 357 -24.33 -44.61 28.92
C GLU A 357 -24.38 -43.92 27.53
N PRO A 358 -23.72 -44.49 26.50
CA PRO A 358 -23.67 -43.91 25.16
C PRO A 358 -25.03 -43.83 24.43
N ASP A 359 -26.07 -44.45 25.00
CA ASP A 359 -27.40 -44.53 24.41
C ASP A 359 -28.20 -43.22 24.56
N LEU A 360 -27.77 -42.28 25.41
CA LEU A 360 -28.36 -40.94 25.48
C LEU A 360 -28.10 -40.15 24.20
N ARG A 361 -29.17 -39.71 23.55
CA ARG A 361 -29.08 -38.94 22.30
C ARG A 361 -29.21 -37.44 22.55
N PHE A 362 -28.15 -36.70 22.24
CA PHE A 362 -28.13 -35.23 22.30
C PHE A 362 -28.38 -34.61 20.93
N ILE A 363 -29.30 -33.64 20.85
CA ILE A 363 -29.62 -32.85 19.66
C ILE A 363 -29.61 -31.37 20.04
N PRO A 364 -28.63 -30.55 19.59
CA PRO A 364 -27.46 -30.92 18.78
C PRO A 364 -26.41 -31.70 19.60
N ARG A 365 -25.27 -32.07 18.97
CA ARG A 365 -24.17 -32.79 19.64
C ARG A 365 -23.70 -32.04 20.90
N PRO A 366 -23.28 -32.75 21.96
CA PRO A 366 -23.11 -32.16 23.29
C PRO A 366 -21.81 -31.34 23.46
N LEU A 367 -20.94 -31.26 22.46
CA LEU A 367 -19.68 -30.54 22.51
C LEU A 367 -19.65 -29.42 21.46
N GLY A 368 -19.10 -28.26 21.83
CA GLY A 368 -18.93 -27.14 20.91
C GLY A 368 -20.24 -26.48 20.48
N LEU A 369 -21.27 -26.51 21.33
CA LEU A 369 -22.57 -25.91 21.05
C LEU A 369 -22.47 -24.38 21.01
N THR A 370 -23.03 -23.74 19.99
CA THR A 370 -23.15 -22.28 19.92
C THR A 370 -24.48 -21.77 20.47
N GLY A 371 -25.51 -22.63 20.43
CA GLY A 371 -26.83 -22.35 21.02
C GLY A 371 -26.86 -22.63 22.52
N THR A 372 -27.88 -22.09 23.20
CA THR A 372 -28.06 -22.23 24.65
C THR A 372 -29.16 -23.22 25.04
N SER A 373 -29.40 -24.22 24.18
CA SER A 373 -30.37 -25.28 24.41
C SER A 373 -29.93 -26.60 23.78
N VAL A 374 -30.22 -27.71 24.45
CA VAL A 374 -30.05 -29.07 23.90
C VAL A 374 -31.28 -29.90 24.24
N ALA A 375 -31.68 -30.79 23.33
CA ALA A 375 -32.64 -31.84 23.60
C ALA A 375 -31.91 -33.17 23.82
N ILE A 376 -32.26 -33.87 24.90
CA ILE A 376 -31.78 -35.20 25.26
C ILE A 376 -32.95 -36.17 25.10
N LEU A 377 -32.73 -37.20 24.30
CA LEU A 377 -33.68 -38.29 24.02
C LEU A 377 -33.14 -39.61 24.57
N ASP A 378 -34.01 -40.61 24.59
CA ASP A 378 -33.67 -42.00 24.96
C ASP A 378 -33.09 -42.14 26.38
N PHE A 379 -33.53 -41.27 27.31
CA PHE A 379 -33.16 -41.36 28.74
C PHE A 379 -33.91 -42.48 29.45
N ALA A 380 -33.24 -43.15 30.40
CA ALA A 380 -33.85 -44.22 31.19
C ALA A 380 -34.86 -43.65 32.20
N MET A 381 -35.94 -44.40 32.41
CA MET A 381 -36.96 -44.09 33.42
C MET A 381 -36.46 -44.47 34.82
N HIS A 382 -36.90 -43.76 35.85
CA HIS A 382 -36.53 -43.92 37.27
C HIS A 382 -35.03 -43.75 37.56
N VAL A 383 -34.32 -43.00 36.71
CA VAL A 383 -32.90 -42.70 36.88
C VAL A 383 -32.71 -41.22 37.15
N SER A 384 -31.75 -40.91 38.02
CA SER A 384 -31.33 -39.53 38.28
C SER A 384 -30.12 -39.18 37.41
N TYR A 385 -30.32 -38.25 36.49
CA TYR A 385 -29.28 -37.73 35.61
C TYR A 385 -28.83 -36.36 36.08
N THR A 386 -27.53 -36.18 36.25
CA THR A 386 -26.91 -34.87 36.51
C THR A 386 -26.17 -34.40 35.27
N PHE A 387 -26.65 -33.30 34.69
CA PHE A 387 -26.04 -32.67 33.54
C PHE A 387 -25.20 -31.48 33.99
N HIS A 388 -23.96 -31.42 33.53
CA HIS A 388 -23.05 -30.30 33.72
C HIS A 388 -22.89 -29.56 32.39
N VAL A 389 -23.11 -28.26 32.40
CA VAL A 389 -22.91 -27.38 31.24
C VAL A 389 -21.71 -26.50 31.51
N GLU A 390 -20.69 -26.61 30.65
CA GLU A 390 -19.44 -25.84 30.67
C GLU A 390 -19.49 -24.77 29.59
N ALA A 391 -19.12 -23.53 29.92
CA ALA A 391 -18.84 -22.50 28.92
C ALA A 391 -17.35 -22.47 28.57
N VAL A 392 -17.00 -22.48 27.30
CA VAL A 392 -15.61 -22.40 26.83
C VAL A 392 -15.46 -21.37 25.72
N ASN A 393 -14.29 -20.74 25.66
CA ASN A 393 -13.86 -19.86 24.56
C ASN A 393 -12.45 -20.27 24.11
N GLY A 394 -11.91 -19.65 23.05
CA GLY A 394 -10.60 -20.03 22.50
C GLY A 394 -9.38 -19.83 23.41
N VAL A 395 -9.51 -19.22 24.60
CA VAL A 395 -8.44 -19.15 25.62
C VAL A 395 -8.67 -20.08 26.81
N SER A 396 -9.79 -20.81 26.85
CA SER A 396 -10.15 -21.67 27.99
C SER A 396 -9.18 -22.84 28.18
N ALA A 397 -8.51 -23.29 27.12
CA ALA A 397 -7.49 -24.34 27.20
C ALA A 397 -6.14 -23.87 27.81
N LEU A 398 -5.90 -22.56 27.89
CA LEU A 398 -4.66 -21.96 28.40
C LEU A 398 -4.75 -21.59 29.88
N GLY A 399 -5.97 -21.54 30.42
CA GLY A 399 -6.23 -21.19 31.82
C GLY A 399 -6.11 -22.39 32.75
N VAL A 400 -5.58 -22.14 33.95
CA VAL A 400 -5.56 -23.10 35.09
C VAL A 400 -6.79 -22.92 36.00
N ALA A 401 -7.74 -22.08 35.60
CA ALA A 401 -8.93 -21.78 36.37
C ALA A 401 -9.85 -23.01 36.49
N ALA A 402 -10.61 -23.08 37.58
CA ALA A 402 -11.66 -24.08 37.74
C ALA A 402 -12.64 -24.02 36.56
N ARG A 403 -13.07 -25.18 36.07
CA ARG A 403 -13.99 -25.28 34.92
C ARG A 403 -15.29 -24.51 35.24
N PRO A 404 -15.73 -23.58 34.37
CA PRO A 404 -16.91 -22.76 34.59
C PRO A 404 -18.18 -23.59 34.32
N LEU A 405 -18.52 -24.45 35.28
CA LEU A 405 -19.59 -25.44 35.21
C LEU A 405 -20.82 -24.98 35.98
N VAL A 406 -22.00 -25.25 35.46
CA VAL A 406 -23.27 -25.26 36.18
C VAL A 406 -23.94 -26.61 35.98
N ASN A 407 -24.67 -27.12 36.98
CA ASN A 407 -25.31 -28.42 36.88
C ASN A 407 -26.80 -28.39 37.22
N VAL A 408 -27.51 -29.40 36.73
CA VAL A 408 -28.91 -29.67 37.04
C VAL A 408 -29.12 -31.18 37.15
N THR A 409 -29.84 -31.59 38.19
CA THR A 409 -30.22 -32.99 38.40
C THR A 409 -31.68 -33.18 38.01
N VAL A 410 -31.95 -34.23 37.23
CA VAL A 410 -33.26 -34.52 36.63
C VAL A 410 -33.66 -35.94 36.98
N ASN A 411 -34.86 -36.11 37.55
CA ASN A 411 -35.42 -37.40 37.91
C ASN A 411 -36.58 -37.77 36.98
N THR A 412 -36.57 -38.98 36.41
CA THR A 412 -37.54 -39.42 35.40
C THR A 412 -38.66 -40.29 36.03
N HIS A 413 -39.84 -39.73 36.35
CA HIS A 413 -40.82 -40.36 37.27
C HIS A 413 -42.15 -40.93 36.69
N HIS A 414 -42.30 -41.25 35.39
CA HIS A 414 -43.59 -41.77 34.87
C HIS A 414 -43.54 -43.04 33.98
N ALA A 415 -44.33 -44.03 34.42
CA ALA A 415 -44.98 -45.20 33.79
C ALA A 415 -44.19 -46.38 33.13
N GLY A 416 -43.96 -47.44 33.94
CA GLY A 416 -44.28 -48.86 33.61
C GLY A 416 -43.32 -49.71 32.74
N PRO A 417 -42.87 -50.90 33.20
CA PRO A 417 -42.08 -51.83 32.39
C PRO A 417 -42.99 -52.73 31.54
N ALA A 418 -42.88 -52.69 30.21
CA ALA A 418 -43.45 -53.74 29.36
C ALA A 418 -42.52 -54.05 28.17
N LEU A 419 -41.92 -55.24 28.29
CA LEU A 419 -41.03 -55.91 27.36
C LEU A 419 -41.69 -56.13 26.00
N VAL A 420 -41.11 -55.59 24.92
CA VAL A 420 -41.20 -56.30 23.63
C VAL A 420 -40.54 -57.65 23.84
N GLY A 421 -41.26 -58.75 23.53
CA GLY A 421 -40.73 -60.10 23.67
C GLY A 421 -39.55 -60.37 22.73
N GLU A 422 -39.09 -61.62 22.68
CA GLU A 422 -37.98 -62.01 21.79
C GLU A 422 -38.27 -61.64 20.32
N VAL A 423 -37.38 -60.83 19.72
CA VAL A 423 -37.45 -60.44 18.31
C VAL A 423 -36.84 -61.56 17.48
N ARG A 424 -37.62 -62.08 16.53
CA ARG A 424 -37.26 -63.21 15.67
C ARG A 424 -37.18 -62.77 14.22
N LYS A 425 -36.24 -63.38 13.49
CA LYS A 425 -36.08 -63.22 12.05
C LYS A 425 -36.94 -64.26 11.34
N ASP A 426 -37.99 -63.80 10.65
CA ASP A 426 -38.91 -64.67 9.92
C ASP A 426 -38.33 -65.10 8.57
N SER A 427 -37.71 -64.16 7.83
CA SER A 427 -37.03 -64.41 6.57
C SER A 427 -36.01 -63.32 6.25
N ALA A 428 -35.05 -63.62 5.38
CA ALA A 428 -34.07 -62.64 4.89
C ALA A 428 -33.81 -62.88 3.40
N SER A 429 -33.86 -61.81 2.61
CA SER A 429 -33.47 -61.78 1.20
C SER A 429 -32.14 -61.03 1.02
N HIS A 430 -31.68 -60.86 -0.21
CA HIS A 430 -30.49 -60.06 -0.51
C HIS A 430 -30.65 -58.57 -0.18
N ASN A 431 -31.89 -58.06 -0.06
CA ASN A 431 -32.16 -56.65 0.19
C ASN A 431 -33.20 -56.38 1.29
N SER A 432 -33.65 -57.40 2.01
CA SER A 432 -34.70 -57.25 3.02
C SER A 432 -34.61 -58.26 4.15
N ILE A 433 -35.12 -57.88 5.32
CA ILE A 433 -35.25 -58.75 6.50
C ILE A 433 -36.68 -58.59 7.05
N ALA A 434 -37.38 -59.70 7.22
CA ALA A 434 -38.68 -59.77 7.88
C ALA A 434 -38.50 -60.15 9.36
N LEU A 435 -39.11 -59.36 10.24
CA LEU A 435 -39.00 -59.50 11.69
C LEU A 435 -40.40 -59.64 12.30
N SER A 436 -40.51 -60.48 13.33
CA SER A 436 -41.68 -60.55 14.20
C SER A 436 -41.27 -60.57 15.67
N TRP A 437 -42.16 -60.18 16.55
CA TRP A 437 -41.95 -60.25 18.01
C TRP A 437 -43.23 -60.68 18.70
N SER A 438 -43.12 -61.34 19.86
CA SER A 438 -44.30 -61.72 20.64
C SER A 438 -44.86 -60.52 21.42
N GLN A 439 -46.19 -60.47 21.51
CA GLN A 439 -46.88 -59.60 22.45
C GLN A 439 -46.91 -60.29 23.82
N VAL A 440 -46.36 -59.66 24.86
CA VAL A 440 -46.28 -60.26 26.20
C VAL A 440 -47.67 -60.31 26.86
N GLU A 441 -47.93 -61.39 27.61
CA GLU A 441 -49.24 -61.90 28.03
C GLU A 441 -50.06 -61.04 29.02
N GLN A 442 -49.63 -59.85 29.44
CA GLN A 442 -50.44 -58.95 30.29
C GLN A 442 -50.21 -57.46 29.98
N PRO A 443 -51.08 -56.80 29.20
CA PRO A 443 -50.99 -55.36 28.99
C PRO A 443 -51.89 -54.59 29.97
N PRO A 444 -51.39 -53.54 30.66
CA PRO A 444 -52.26 -52.51 31.22
C PRO A 444 -52.64 -51.44 30.18
N SER A 445 -52.09 -51.45 28.96
CA SER A 445 -52.30 -50.37 27.99
C SER A 445 -52.40 -50.81 26.52
N ASN A 446 -53.17 -50.03 25.75
CA ASN A 446 -53.43 -50.25 24.32
C ASN A 446 -52.20 -49.76 23.52
N ILE A 447 -51.46 -50.67 22.86
CA ILE A 447 -50.31 -50.30 22.02
C ILE A 447 -50.82 -49.57 20.77
N VAL A 448 -50.29 -48.37 20.51
CA VAL A 448 -50.64 -47.51 19.36
C VAL A 448 -49.91 -47.98 18.10
N ASP A 449 -48.58 -48.11 18.20
CA ASP A 449 -47.69 -48.61 17.16
C ASP A 449 -46.35 -49.09 17.77
N TYR A 450 -45.51 -49.70 16.94
CA TYR A 450 -44.16 -50.12 17.27
C TYR A 450 -43.16 -49.37 16.41
N GLU A 451 -42.00 -49.07 16.98
CA GLU A 451 -40.87 -48.49 16.27
C GLU A 451 -39.71 -49.48 16.24
N VAL A 452 -39.21 -49.75 15.04
CA VAL A 452 -38.07 -50.62 14.79
C VAL A 452 -36.90 -49.77 14.31
N LYS A 453 -35.85 -49.70 15.11
CA LYS A 453 -34.59 -49.00 14.82
C LYS A 453 -33.55 -50.02 14.37
N TYR A 454 -32.82 -49.71 13.30
CA TYR A 454 -31.79 -50.59 12.76
C TYR A 454 -30.60 -49.84 12.17
N TYR A 455 -29.42 -50.46 12.25
CA TYR A 455 -28.18 -49.91 11.70
C TYR A 455 -27.23 -51.04 11.30
N GLU A 456 -26.31 -50.73 10.39
CA GLU A 456 -25.24 -51.65 10.00
C GLU A 456 -24.23 -51.78 11.13
N LYS A 457 -23.91 -53.02 11.55
CA LYS A 457 -23.01 -53.29 12.68
C LYS A 457 -21.63 -52.66 12.49
N ALA A 458 -21.13 -52.58 11.26
CA ALA A 458 -19.86 -51.94 10.94
C ALA A 458 -19.86 -50.40 11.10
N GLN A 459 -21.04 -49.76 11.15
CA GLN A 459 -21.22 -48.30 11.16
C GLN A 459 -22.01 -47.80 12.38
N GLU A 460 -21.82 -48.42 13.55
CA GLU A 460 -22.55 -48.14 14.81
C GLU A 460 -22.56 -46.65 15.23
N ARG A 461 -21.62 -45.82 14.74
CA ARG A 461 -21.45 -44.41 15.12
C ARG A 461 -21.84 -43.36 14.07
N LEU A 462 -22.35 -43.76 12.89
CA LEU A 462 -22.50 -42.87 11.74
C LEU A 462 -23.95 -42.51 11.39
N SER A 463 -24.88 -43.46 11.41
CA SER A 463 -26.32 -43.22 11.18
C SER A 463 -27.17 -44.47 11.43
N TYR A 464 -28.40 -44.30 11.92
CA TYR A 464 -29.40 -45.38 12.02
C TYR A 464 -30.65 -45.05 11.20
N SER A 465 -31.43 -46.07 10.86
CA SER A 465 -32.74 -45.94 10.20
C SER A 465 -33.85 -46.43 11.14
N SER A 466 -35.06 -45.90 11.03
CA SER A 466 -36.22 -46.41 11.78
C SER A 466 -37.48 -46.54 10.91
N THR A 467 -38.29 -47.54 11.22
CA THR A 467 -39.56 -47.85 10.55
C THR A 467 -40.64 -48.10 11.61
N ARG A 468 -41.87 -47.66 11.35
CA ARG A 468 -43.01 -47.85 12.26
C ARG A 468 -44.02 -48.84 11.71
N THR A 469 -44.63 -49.62 12.59
CA THR A 469 -45.65 -50.62 12.23
C THR A 469 -46.71 -50.71 13.32
N LYS A 470 -47.98 -50.90 12.93
CA LYS A 470 -49.06 -51.18 13.89
C LYS A 470 -49.17 -52.66 14.27
N ALA A 471 -48.57 -53.53 13.46
CA ALA A 471 -48.53 -54.98 13.70
C ALA A 471 -47.24 -55.35 14.44
N PRO A 472 -47.21 -56.45 15.22
CA PRO A 472 -46.01 -56.95 15.88
C PRO A 472 -45.04 -57.66 14.89
N SER A 473 -44.93 -57.11 13.68
CA SER A 473 -44.10 -57.60 12.59
C SER A 473 -43.81 -56.48 11.59
N VAL A 474 -42.64 -56.51 10.96
CA VAL A 474 -42.26 -55.58 9.89
C VAL A 474 -41.32 -56.24 8.89
N VAL A 475 -41.41 -55.85 7.61
CA VAL A 475 -40.42 -56.20 6.59
C VAL A 475 -39.63 -54.95 6.26
N ILE A 476 -38.32 -54.99 6.52
CA ILE A 476 -37.40 -53.88 6.25
C ILE A 476 -36.71 -54.17 4.92
N THR A 477 -36.90 -53.29 3.94
CA THR A 477 -36.38 -53.41 2.56
C THR A 477 -35.32 -52.36 2.27
N GLY A 478 -34.51 -52.56 1.22
CA GLY A 478 -33.44 -51.62 0.83
C GLY A 478 -32.15 -51.80 1.63
N LEU A 479 -31.98 -52.96 2.26
CA LEU A 479 -30.77 -53.33 2.98
C LEU A 479 -29.67 -53.77 2.00
N ARG A 480 -28.41 -53.64 2.41
CA ARG A 480 -27.28 -54.11 1.60
C ARG A 480 -27.19 -55.64 1.67
N PRO A 481 -26.85 -56.33 0.57
CA PRO A 481 -26.64 -57.77 0.59
C PRO A 481 -25.44 -58.15 1.47
N SER A 482 -25.45 -59.37 2.02
CA SER A 482 -24.37 -59.91 2.86
C SER A 482 -23.92 -58.99 4.01
N THR A 483 -24.84 -58.23 4.60
CA THR A 483 -24.55 -57.21 5.62
C THR A 483 -25.25 -57.53 6.93
N VAL A 484 -24.53 -57.39 8.05
CA VAL A 484 -25.07 -57.60 9.41
C VAL A 484 -25.69 -56.32 9.92
N TYR A 485 -26.98 -56.38 10.26
CA TYR A 485 -27.74 -55.29 10.84
C TYR A 485 -28.11 -55.60 12.30
N VAL A 486 -28.07 -54.58 13.14
CA VAL A 486 -28.54 -54.63 14.52
C VAL A 486 -29.93 -54.01 14.58
N PHE A 487 -30.89 -54.69 15.23
CA PHE A 487 -32.28 -54.28 15.34
C PHE A 487 -32.69 -54.08 16.80
N HIS A 488 -33.51 -53.03 17.01
CA HIS A 488 -34.06 -52.61 18.29
C HIS A 488 -35.55 -52.34 18.10
N VAL A 489 -36.41 -52.89 18.96
CA VAL A 489 -37.86 -52.70 18.86
C VAL A 489 -38.39 -52.11 20.16
N ARG A 490 -39.23 -51.07 20.07
CA ARG A 490 -40.00 -50.54 21.20
C ARG A 490 -41.47 -50.37 20.84
N ALA A 491 -42.34 -50.42 21.84
CA ALA A 491 -43.76 -50.14 21.70
C ALA A 491 -44.05 -48.67 22.05
N HIS A 492 -45.10 -48.12 21.46
CA HIS A 492 -45.64 -46.80 21.80
C HIS A 492 -47.05 -46.98 22.37
N THR A 493 -47.30 -46.40 23.54
CA THR A 493 -48.56 -46.47 24.28
C THR A 493 -49.13 -45.06 24.46
N ALA A 494 -50.35 -44.96 25.01
CA ALA A 494 -50.95 -43.67 25.35
C ALA A 494 -50.11 -42.83 26.34
N ASP A 495 -49.19 -43.47 27.07
CA ASP A 495 -48.33 -42.85 28.09
C ASP A 495 -46.88 -42.62 27.61
N GLY A 496 -46.56 -42.93 26.35
CA GLY A 496 -45.23 -42.71 25.75
C GLY A 496 -44.58 -43.96 25.15
N TYR A 497 -43.26 -43.90 24.91
CA TYR A 497 -42.50 -45.04 24.34
C TYR A 497 -41.94 -45.95 25.44
N THR A 498 -41.91 -47.25 25.19
CA THR A 498 -41.21 -48.22 26.06
C THR A 498 -39.71 -48.20 25.82
N THR A 499 -38.94 -48.81 26.73
CA THR A 499 -37.53 -49.15 26.48
C THR A 499 -37.39 -50.03 25.24
N TYR A 500 -36.29 -49.85 24.51
CA TYR A 500 -35.93 -50.73 23.41
C TYR A 500 -35.66 -52.16 23.91
N SER A 501 -35.96 -53.13 23.05
CA SER A 501 -35.51 -54.50 23.21
C SER A 501 -33.97 -54.58 23.24
N PRO A 502 -33.38 -55.68 23.76
CA PRO A 502 -31.97 -55.97 23.55
C PRO A 502 -31.58 -55.96 22.06
N ASN A 503 -30.28 -55.89 21.79
CA ASN A 503 -29.76 -55.88 20.42
C ASN A 503 -29.95 -57.25 19.76
N PHE A 504 -30.64 -57.28 18.61
CA PHE A 504 -30.75 -58.48 17.79
C PHE A 504 -30.00 -58.31 16.47
N GLU A 505 -29.08 -59.23 16.18
CA GLU A 505 -28.23 -59.15 15.01
C GLU A 505 -28.70 -60.12 13.92
N PHE A 506 -29.04 -59.58 12.75
CA PHE A 506 -29.49 -60.36 11.60
C PHE A 506 -28.78 -59.95 10.32
N SER A 507 -28.43 -60.94 9.50
CA SER A 507 -27.74 -60.75 8.22
C SER A 507 -28.70 -60.91 7.04
N THR A 508 -28.53 -60.07 6.02
CA THR A 508 -29.15 -60.25 4.69
C THR A 508 -28.52 -61.43 3.94
N ALA A 509 -29.26 -62.03 3.01
CA ALA A 509 -28.76 -63.13 2.18
C ALA A 509 -27.77 -62.62 1.11
N ALA A 510 -27.00 -63.54 0.51
CA ALA A 510 -26.22 -63.25 -0.69
C ALA A 510 -27.15 -63.09 -1.90
N GLU A 511 -26.75 -62.30 -2.91
CA GLU A 511 -27.48 -62.25 -4.19
C GLU A 511 -27.46 -63.63 -4.86
N ASP A 512 -28.65 -64.16 -5.13
CA ASP A 512 -28.83 -65.44 -5.82
C ASP A 512 -28.80 -65.19 -7.35
N PRO A 513 -27.95 -65.85 -8.15
CA PRO A 513 -27.76 -65.52 -9.56
C PRO A 513 -28.93 -65.91 -10.49
N ASP A 514 -29.95 -66.63 -10.01
CA ASP A 514 -30.91 -67.35 -10.86
C ASP A 514 -32.35 -66.80 -10.92
N VAL A 515 -32.59 -65.56 -10.50
CA VAL A 515 -33.92 -64.92 -10.65
C VAL A 515 -33.83 -63.64 -11.48
N ALA A 516 -33.29 -63.77 -12.69
CA ALA A 516 -33.22 -62.69 -13.68
C ALA A 516 -33.73 -63.09 -15.07
N ASP A 517 -34.56 -64.15 -15.19
CA ASP A 517 -35.03 -64.63 -16.50
C ASP A 517 -36.56 -64.57 -16.69
N GLN A 518 -37.18 -63.44 -16.32
CA GLN A 518 -38.56 -63.15 -16.74
C GLN A 518 -38.89 -61.65 -16.82
N GLY A 519 -37.91 -60.83 -17.19
CA GLY A 519 -38.11 -59.40 -17.51
C GLY A 519 -37.58 -59.00 -18.90
N GLN A 520 -37.03 -59.95 -19.66
CA GLN A 520 -36.23 -59.70 -20.85
C GLN A 520 -37.05 -59.70 -22.16
N VAL A 521 -38.27 -59.16 -22.14
CA VAL A 521 -39.05 -58.89 -23.37
C VAL A 521 -39.57 -57.44 -23.44
N LEU A 522 -39.54 -56.67 -22.35
CA LEU A 522 -40.01 -55.27 -22.36
C LEU A 522 -38.90 -54.21 -22.60
N VAL A 523 -37.63 -54.56 -22.38
CA VAL A 523 -36.50 -53.61 -22.48
C VAL A 523 -35.99 -53.43 -23.93
N VAL A 524 -36.19 -54.42 -24.81
CA VAL A 524 -35.70 -54.35 -26.20
C VAL A 524 -36.51 -53.36 -27.05
N VAL A 525 -37.80 -53.17 -26.74
CA VAL A 525 -38.67 -52.23 -27.48
C VAL A 525 -38.52 -50.78 -27.00
N THR A 526 -38.13 -50.54 -25.75
CA THR A 526 -37.91 -49.19 -25.21
C THR A 526 -36.48 -48.67 -25.47
N ALA A 527 -35.47 -49.56 -25.51
CA ALA A 527 -34.09 -49.18 -25.82
C ALA A 527 -33.88 -48.77 -27.28
N SER A 528 -34.67 -49.31 -28.21
CA SER A 528 -34.58 -48.98 -29.64
C SER A 528 -35.12 -47.56 -29.95
N VAL A 529 -36.19 -47.12 -29.29
CA VAL A 529 -36.75 -45.76 -29.46
C VAL A 529 -35.91 -44.71 -28.72
N GLY A 530 -35.41 -45.04 -27.53
CA GLY A 530 -34.50 -44.17 -26.76
C GLY A 530 -33.14 -44.01 -27.42
N GLY A 531 -32.57 -45.11 -27.94
CA GLY A 531 -31.30 -45.09 -28.68
C GLY A 531 -31.39 -44.33 -29.99
N PHE A 532 -32.49 -44.49 -30.75
CA PHE A 532 -32.71 -43.73 -31.98
C PHE A 532 -32.91 -42.23 -31.69
N SER A 533 -33.64 -41.87 -30.63
CA SER A 533 -33.80 -40.48 -30.20
C SER A 533 -32.49 -39.86 -29.73
N LEU A 534 -31.67 -40.60 -28.98
CA LEU A 534 -30.35 -40.15 -28.53
C LEU A 534 -29.39 -39.99 -29.71
N LEU A 535 -29.44 -40.89 -30.71
CA LEU A 535 -28.65 -40.79 -31.94
C LEU A 535 -29.09 -39.63 -32.83
N VAL A 536 -30.39 -39.35 -32.91
CA VAL A 536 -30.92 -38.18 -33.64
C VAL A 536 -30.53 -36.88 -32.91
N ILE A 537 -30.58 -36.83 -31.59
CA ILE A 537 -30.13 -35.69 -30.79
C ILE A 537 -28.61 -35.51 -30.89
N LEU A 538 -27.82 -36.59 -30.83
CA LEU A 538 -26.36 -36.54 -31.02
C LEU A 538 -25.98 -36.14 -32.44
N THR A 539 -26.71 -36.57 -33.46
CA THR A 539 -26.45 -36.16 -34.85
C THR A 539 -26.90 -34.72 -35.10
N LEU A 540 -28.02 -34.26 -34.54
CA LEU A 540 -28.40 -32.83 -34.54
C LEU A 540 -27.39 -31.98 -33.77
N PHE A 541 -26.93 -32.43 -32.61
CA PHE A 541 -25.89 -31.78 -31.82
C PHE A 541 -24.56 -31.75 -32.59
N LEU A 542 -24.16 -32.83 -33.26
CA LEU A 542 -22.97 -32.88 -34.12
C LEU A 542 -23.13 -32.09 -35.41
N LEU A 543 -24.33 -31.89 -35.93
CA LEU A 543 -24.59 -31.04 -37.10
C LEU A 543 -24.64 -29.55 -36.73
N ILE A 544 -25.16 -29.21 -35.54
CA ILE A 544 -25.18 -27.85 -34.99
C ILE A 544 -23.77 -27.45 -34.53
N THR A 545 -23.10 -28.30 -33.73
CA THR A 545 -21.70 -28.10 -33.34
C THR A 545 -20.75 -28.29 -34.51
N GLY A 546 -21.05 -29.15 -35.49
CA GLY A 546 -20.27 -29.34 -36.72
C GLY A 546 -20.42 -28.19 -37.73
N ARG A 547 -21.58 -27.53 -37.80
CA ARG A 547 -21.73 -26.27 -38.55
C ARG A 547 -21.05 -25.09 -37.85
N CYS A 548 -21.03 -25.05 -36.51
CA CYS A 548 -20.24 -24.07 -35.77
C CYS A 548 -18.72 -24.36 -35.85
N GLN A 549 -18.31 -25.63 -35.79
CA GLN A 549 -16.90 -26.03 -35.92
C GLN A 549 -16.40 -25.93 -37.36
N GLY A 550 -17.24 -26.10 -38.38
CA GLY A 550 -16.90 -25.84 -39.79
C GLY A 550 -16.70 -24.35 -40.06
N TYR A 551 -17.54 -23.49 -39.48
CA TYR A 551 -17.39 -22.04 -39.55
C TYR A 551 -16.15 -21.54 -38.79
N ILE A 552 -15.82 -22.16 -37.65
CA ILE A 552 -14.64 -21.81 -36.83
C ILE A 552 -13.34 -22.42 -37.41
N LYS A 553 -13.33 -23.67 -37.90
CA LYS A 553 -12.15 -24.31 -38.53
C LYS A 553 -11.81 -23.70 -39.89
N ALA A 554 -12.78 -23.21 -40.65
CA ALA A 554 -12.50 -22.48 -41.89
C ALA A 554 -11.82 -21.12 -41.61
N ARG A 555 -12.08 -20.50 -40.46
CA ARG A 555 -11.41 -19.26 -40.03
C ARG A 555 -10.03 -19.53 -39.41
N MET A 556 -9.86 -20.61 -38.64
CA MET A 556 -8.59 -20.90 -37.94
C MET A 556 -7.50 -21.53 -38.81
N LYS A 557 -7.82 -22.13 -39.96
CA LYS A 557 -6.79 -22.65 -40.89
C LYS A 557 -6.05 -21.56 -41.68
N SER A 558 -6.54 -20.31 -41.65
CA SER A 558 -5.90 -19.16 -42.28
C SER A 558 -4.89 -18.45 -41.37
N GLU A 559 -5.10 -18.48 -40.05
CA GLU A 559 -4.27 -17.75 -39.07
C GLU A 559 -3.05 -18.54 -38.58
N GLU A 560 -3.12 -19.87 -38.57
CA GLU A 560 -2.01 -20.73 -38.11
C GLU A 560 -0.81 -20.71 -39.07
N LYS A 561 -1.01 -20.31 -40.32
CA LYS A 561 0.07 -20.16 -41.31
C LYS A 561 0.85 -18.85 -41.19
N ARG A 562 0.43 -17.92 -40.32
CA ARG A 562 1.12 -16.63 -40.07
C ARG A 562 1.94 -16.60 -38.77
N ARG A 563 1.78 -17.61 -37.89
CA ARG A 563 2.42 -17.64 -36.55
C ARG A 563 3.71 -18.46 -36.46
N THR A 564 4.16 -19.12 -37.53
CA THR A 564 5.45 -19.83 -37.56
C THR A 564 6.53 -19.00 -38.25
N ARG A 565 6.95 -17.90 -37.63
CA ARG A 565 8.30 -17.36 -37.81
C ARG A 565 8.65 -16.45 -36.62
N PHE A 566 9.68 -16.88 -35.89
CA PHE A 566 10.41 -16.20 -34.80
C PHE A 566 9.94 -16.38 -33.34
N HIS A 567 10.36 -17.52 -32.78
CA HIS A 567 11.18 -17.72 -31.57
C HIS A 567 10.71 -17.30 -30.14
N SER A 568 10.61 -18.36 -29.32
CA SER A 568 11.02 -18.56 -27.92
C SER A 568 10.33 -17.85 -26.75
N GLY A 569 9.55 -18.66 -26.02
CA GLY A 569 9.83 -18.95 -24.61
C GLY A 569 9.19 -18.05 -23.55
N HIS A 570 7.96 -18.36 -23.12
CA HIS A 570 7.56 -18.19 -21.72
C HIS A 570 6.36 -19.08 -21.35
N VAL A 571 6.47 -19.75 -20.20
CA VAL A 571 5.47 -20.63 -19.58
C VAL A 571 4.32 -19.78 -18.99
N PRO A 572 3.03 -20.15 -19.13
CA PRO A 572 1.94 -19.33 -18.60
C PRO A 572 1.71 -19.59 -17.10
N PHE A 573 1.87 -18.55 -16.28
CA PHE A 573 1.34 -18.52 -14.91
C PHE A 573 -0.16 -18.18 -14.96
N SER A 574 -0.99 -19.02 -14.35
CA SER A 574 -2.44 -18.80 -14.27
C SER A 574 -2.73 -17.64 -13.32
N GLY A 575 -3.38 -16.58 -13.83
CA GLY A 575 -3.92 -15.47 -13.03
C GLY A 575 -3.32 -14.08 -13.26
N ILE A 576 -2.22 -13.94 -14.03
CA ILE A 576 -1.64 -12.63 -14.38
C ILE A 576 -1.93 -12.34 -15.85
N LYS A 577 -2.84 -11.39 -16.13
CA LYS A 577 -2.94 -10.79 -17.46
C LYS A 577 -1.69 -9.96 -17.69
N THR A 578 -0.85 -10.37 -18.64
CA THR A 578 0.34 -9.63 -19.03
C THR A 578 -0.08 -8.41 -19.83
N TYR A 579 0.41 -7.22 -19.46
CA TYR A 579 0.18 -6.01 -20.23
C TYR A 579 0.78 -6.19 -21.64
N VAL A 580 0.01 -5.85 -22.66
CA VAL A 580 0.46 -5.85 -24.06
C VAL A 580 0.55 -4.40 -24.50
N ASP A 581 1.76 -3.98 -24.85
CA ASP A 581 1.98 -2.63 -25.37
C ASP A 581 1.25 -2.48 -26.72
N PRO A 582 0.28 -1.55 -26.85
CA PRO A 582 -0.45 -1.33 -28.10
C PRO A 582 0.46 -0.95 -29.28
N ASP A 583 1.66 -0.42 -29.02
CA ASP A 583 2.63 -0.07 -30.05
C ASP A 583 3.23 -1.32 -30.75
N THR A 584 2.94 -2.52 -30.24
CA THR A 584 3.25 -3.79 -30.92
C THR A 584 2.32 -4.09 -32.11
N TYR A 585 1.19 -3.40 -32.24
CA TYR A 585 0.27 -3.55 -33.37
C TYR A 585 0.59 -2.51 -34.46
N GLU A 586 0.70 -2.95 -35.71
CA GLU A 586 0.88 -2.04 -36.86
C GLU A 586 -0.37 -1.17 -37.11
N ASP A 587 -1.56 -1.67 -36.74
CA ASP A 587 -2.85 -0.97 -36.85
C ASP A 587 -3.53 -0.88 -35.46
N PRO A 588 -3.73 0.33 -34.91
CA PRO A 588 -4.37 0.53 -33.60
C PRO A 588 -5.82 0.00 -33.55
N THR A 589 -6.48 -0.13 -34.71
CA THR A 589 -7.83 -0.68 -34.80
C THR A 589 -7.85 -2.15 -34.36
N GLN A 590 -6.80 -2.91 -34.66
CA GLN A 590 -6.68 -4.32 -34.24
C GLN A 590 -6.50 -4.46 -32.73
N ALA A 591 -5.69 -3.59 -32.12
CA ALA A 591 -5.52 -3.55 -30.67
C ALA A 591 -6.85 -3.24 -29.96
N VAL A 592 -7.64 -2.30 -30.51
CA VAL A 592 -8.96 -1.95 -29.97
C VAL A 592 -9.96 -3.09 -30.13
N GLU A 593 -9.98 -3.81 -31.25
CA GLU A 593 -10.83 -4.99 -31.43
C GLU A 593 -10.51 -6.14 -30.45
N GLU A 594 -9.25 -6.23 -30.01
CA GLU A 594 -8.81 -7.23 -29.03
C GLU A 594 -9.15 -6.85 -27.58
N PHE A 595 -8.97 -5.57 -27.22
CA PHE A 595 -9.07 -5.13 -25.82
C PHE A 595 -10.36 -4.39 -25.45
N ALA A 596 -11.15 -3.93 -26.43
CA ALA A 596 -12.36 -3.13 -26.17
C ALA A 596 -13.63 -3.75 -26.79
N LYS A 597 -14.78 -3.45 -26.17
CA LYS A 597 -16.09 -3.86 -26.67
C LYS A 597 -16.65 -2.83 -27.65
N GLU A 598 -16.97 -3.24 -28.87
CA GLU A 598 -17.68 -2.38 -29.84
C GLU A 598 -19.15 -2.18 -29.40
N ILE A 599 -19.60 -0.93 -29.38
CA ILE A 599 -20.96 -0.49 -29.02
C ILE A 599 -21.65 0.04 -30.28
N ASP A 600 -22.92 -0.31 -30.46
CA ASP A 600 -23.72 0.30 -31.52
C ASP A 600 -24.08 1.75 -31.15
N SER A 601 -23.87 2.67 -32.08
CA SER A 601 -24.14 4.10 -31.87
C SER A 601 -25.58 4.41 -31.42
N SER A 602 -26.55 3.57 -31.79
CA SER A 602 -27.97 3.72 -31.37
C SER A 602 -28.18 3.50 -29.87
N CYS A 603 -27.27 2.79 -29.20
CA CYS A 603 -27.32 2.58 -27.75
C CYS A 603 -26.83 3.80 -26.96
N ILE A 604 -26.27 4.81 -27.61
CA ILE A 604 -25.65 5.97 -26.95
C ILE A 604 -26.55 7.19 -27.08
N GLY A 605 -26.97 7.75 -25.94
CA GLY A 605 -27.58 9.07 -25.86
C GLY A 605 -26.56 10.09 -25.36
N ILE A 606 -26.32 11.17 -26.10
CA ILE A 606 -25.47 12.28 -25.66
C ILE A 606 -26.37 13.33 -24.98
N ASP A 607 -26.09 13.65 -23.71
CA ASP A 607 -26.90 14.62 -22.96
C ASP A 607 -26.33 16.05 -23.07
N ARG A 608 -25.05 16.25 -22.73
CA ARG A 608 -24.39 17.58 -22.73
C ARG A 608 -22.87 17.47 -22.86
N VAL A 609 -22.23 18.50 -23.38
CA VAL A 609 -20.76 18.62 -23.38
C VAL A 609 -20.28 18.97 -21.96
N ILE A 610 -19.29 18.24 -21.45
CA ILE A 610 -18.70 18.44 -20.11
C ILE A 610 -17.25 18.93 -20.16
N GLY A 611 -16.57 18.82 -21.30
CA GLY A 611 -15.22 19.35 -21.46
C GLY A 611 -14.70 19.21 -22.89
N ALA A 612 -13.52 19.78 -23.13
CA ALA A 612 -12.77 19.61 -24.37
C ALA A 612 -11.39 19.04 -24.03
N GLY A 613 -11.07 17.88 -24.60
CA GLY A 613 -9.77 17.24 -24.50
C GLY A 613 -8.96 17.38 -25.78
N GLU A 614 -7.77 16.78 -25.78
CA GLU A 614 -6.78 16.81 -26.86
C GLU A 614 -7.35 16.37 -28.23
N PHE A 615 -8.26 15.39 -28.25
CA PHE A 615 -8.78 14.80 -29.47
C PHE A 615 -10.18 15.32 -29.86
N GLY A 616 -10.87 16.02 -28.97
CA GLY A 616 -12.22 16.49 -29.21
C GLY A 616 -13.03 16.78 -27.95
N GLU A 617 -14.35 16.71 -28.08
CA GLU A 617 -15.27 17.02 -26.98
C GLU A 617 -15.51 15.77 -26.12
N VAL A 618 -15.61 16.00 -24.81
CA VAL A 618 -16.05 15.00 -23.84
C VAL A 618 -17.47 15.36 -23.45
N CYS A 619 -18.40 14.44 -23.62
CA CYS A 619 -19.81 14.63 -23.33
C CYS A 619 -20.24 13.70 -22.20
N ARG A 620 -21.15 14.17 -21.35
CA ARG A 620 -21.95 13.28 -20.49
C ARG A 620 -23.08 12.70 -21.32
N GLY A 621 -23.35 11.41 -21.16
CA GLY A 621 -24.43 10.73 -21.84
C GLY A 621 -24.92 9.50 -21.10
N ARG A 622 -25.77 8.73 -21.78
CA ARG A 622 -26.39 7.50 -21.29
C ARG A 622 -26.11 6.35 -22.25
N LEU A 623 -25.69 5.22 -21.70
CA LEU A 623 -25.52 3.97 -22.41
C LEU A 623 -26.71 3.06 -22.11
N HIS A 624 -27.52 2.80 -23.13
CA HIS A 624 -28.65 1.89 -23.06
C HIS A 624 -28.14 0.47 -23.21
N THR A 625 -28.38 -0.37 -22.21
CA THR A 625 -28.02 -1.79 -22.27
C THR A 625 -29.30 -2.64 -22.28
N PRO A 626 -29.47 -3.57 -23.23
CA PRO A 626 -30.67 -4.39 -23.28
C PRO A 626 -30.88 -5.17 -21.97
N GLY A 627 -31.99 -4.90 -21.28
CA GLY A 627 -32.36 -5.59 -20.04
C GLY A 627 -31.77 -5.03 -18.74
N ARG A 628 -31.14 -3.85 -18.76
CA ARG A 628 -30.69 -3.12 -17.55
C ARG A 628 -31.10 -1.64 -17.63
N MET A 629 -31.03 -0.95 -16.48
CA MET A 629 -31.20 0.51 -16.44
C MET A 629 -30.06 1.22 -17.20
N ASP A 630 -30.37 2.39 -17.75
CA ASP A 630 -29.39 3.24 -18.45
C ASP A 630 -28.24 3.62 -17.52
N ILE A 631 -27.01 3.46 -18.01
CA ILE A 631 -25.79 3.79 -17.25
C ILE A 631 -25.34 5.19 -17.67
N THR A 632 -25.03 6.05 -16.69
CA THR A 632 -24.43 7.35 -16.97
C THR A 632 -22.96 7.18 -17.36
N VAL A 633 -22.57 7.72 -18.51
CA VAL A 633 -21.24 7.54 -19.11
C VAL A 633 -20.63 8.86 -19.54
N ALA A 634 -19.30 8.91 -19.60
CA ALA A 634 -18.56 9.96 -20.30
C ALA A 634 -18.15 9.46 -21.69
N ILE A 635 -18.41 10.26 -22.71
CA ILE A 635 -18.25 9.92 -24.12
C ILE A 635 -17.24 10.89 -24.72
N LYS A 636 -16.05 10.39 -25.01
CA LYS A 636 -15.00 11.14 -25.71
C LYS A 636 -15.22 10.97 -27.21
N THR A 637 -15.34 12.07 -27.95
CA THR A 637 -15.66 12.04 -29.38
C THR A 637 -14.53 12.62 -30.21
N LEU A 638 -14.08 11.90 -31.23
CA LEU A 638 -13.05 12.39 -32.17
C LEU A 638 -13.66 13.38 -33.18
N ARG A 639 -13.07 14.57 -33.31
CA ARG A 639 -13.55 15.60 -34.25
C ARG A 639 -13.42 15.16 -35.71
N ALA A 640 -14.36 15.56 -36.56
CA ALA A 640 -14.32 15.29 -37.99
C ALA A 640 -13.15 16.05 -38.67
N GLY A 641 -12.40 15.37 -39.55
CA GLY A 641 -11.31 15.98 -40.33
C GLY A 641 -9.92 15.96 -39.69
N GLN A 642 -9.72 15.25 -38.58
CA GLN A 642 -8.41 15.04 -37.97
C GLN A 642 -7.55 14.04 -38.77
N GLY A 643 -6.23 14.16 -38.68
CA GLY A 643 -5.28 13.31 -39.40
C GLY A 643 -5.24 11.87 -38.86
N GLU A 644 -4.78 10.91 -39.68
CA GLU A 644 -4.66 9.49 -39.28
C GLU A 644 -3.79 9.27 -38.04
N GLN A 645 -2.81 10.15 -37.78
CA GLN A 645 -1.98 10.12 -36.57
C GLN A 645 -2.78 10.39 -35.29
N GLN A 646 -3.65 11.41 -35.29
CA GLN A 646 -4.50 11.73 -34.13
C GLN A 646 -5.56 10.66 -33.90
N ARG A 647 -6.07 10.06 -34.98
CA ARG A 647 -6.96 8.90 -34.89
C ARG A 647 -6.25 7.72 -34.22
N ARG A 648 -4.98 7.48 -34.56
CA ARG A 648 -4.16 6.41 -33.93
C ARG A 648 -3.94 6.66 -32.44
N GLU A 649 -3.59 7.88 -32.05
CA GLU A 649 -3.41 8.26 -30.63
C GLU A 649 -4.72 8.13 -29.84
N PHE A 650 -5.84 8.55 -30.44
CA PHE A 650 -7.17 8.38 -29.86
C PHE A 650 -7.53 6.92 -29.62
N LEU A 651 -7.32 6.04 -30.61
CA LEU A 651 -7.59 4.60 -30.47
C LEU A 651 -6.60 3.91 -29.51
N ARG A 652 -5.35 4.39 -29.45
CA ARG A 652 -4.34 3.90 -28.50
C ARG A 652 -4.82 4.06 -27.06
N GLU A 653 -5.41 5.20 -26.71
CA GLU A 653 -6.00 5.43 -25.37
C GLU A 653 -7.04 4.35 -25.00
N ALA A 654 -7.97 4.04 -25.91
CA ALA A 654 -8.96 2.99 -25.69
C ALA A 654 -8.34 1.60 -25.52
N SER A 655 -7.31 1.28 -26.31
CA SER A 655 -6.62 -0.01 -26.24
C SER A 655 -5.86 -0.22 -24.93
N ILE A 656 -5.37 0.86 -24.29
CA ILE A 656 -4.75 0.80 -22.97
C ILE A 656 -5.83 0.57 -21.91
N LEU A 657 -6.89 1.38 -21.91
CA LEU A 657 -7.97 1.29 -20.92
C LEU A 657 -8.68 -0.08 -20.95
N GLY A 658 -8.85 -0.68 -22.12
CA GLY A 658 -9.49 -1.99 -22.28
C GLY A 658 -8.74 -3.16 -21.62
N GLN A 659 -7.46 -2.99 -21.31
CA GLN A 659 -6.64 -4.03 -20.66
C GLN A 659 -6.79 -4.04 -19.13
N PHE A 660 -7.38 -3.01 -18.51
CA PHE A 660 -7.49 -2.88 -17.06
C PHE A 660 -8.92 -3.06 -16.55
N SER A 661 -9.06 -3.76 -15.42
CA SER A 661 -10.32 -3.90 -14.69
C SER A 661 -10.05 -3.80 -13.19
N SER A 662 -10.08 -2.59 -12.64
CA SER A 662 -9.78 -2.29 -11.23
C SER A 662 -10.73 -1.20 -10.72
N SER A 663 -11.04 -1.19 -9.43
CA SER A 663 -11.86 -0.15 -8.80
C SER A 663 -11.18 1.22 -8.75
N ASN A 664 -9.87 1.29 -9.00
CA ASN A 664 -9.07 2.51 -8.93
C ASN A 664 -8.64 3.04 -10.32
N ILE A 665 -9.11 2.42 -11.41
CA ILE A 665 -8.80 2.83 -12.78
C ILE A 665 -10.14 3.04 -13.49
N ILE A 666 -10.25 4.14 -14.22
CA ILE A 666 -11.46 4.47 -14.99
C ILE A 666 -11.80 3.31 -15.94
N ARG A 667 -12.97 2.73 -15.77
CA ARG A 667 -13.44 1.58 -16.51
C ARG A 667 -13.93 1.98 -17.91
N LEU A 668 -13.42 1.27 -18.91
CA LEU A 668 -13.90 1.34 -20.29
C LEU A 668 -15.19 0.52 -20.43
N GLU A 669 -16.30 1.15 -20.84
CA GLU A 669 -17.55 0.47 -21.18
C GLU A 669 -17.54 -0.07 -22.61
N GLY A 670 -16.88 0.67 -23.52
CA GLY A 670 -16.65 0.25 -24.89
C GLY A 670 -16.29 1.40 -25.81
N VAL A 671 -16.27 1.11 -27.10
CA VAL A 671 -15.89 2.05 -28.17
C VAL A 671 -16.91 2.01 -29.30
N VAL A 672 -16.99 3.09 -30.07
CA VAL A 672 -17.74 3.15 -31.32
C VAL A 672 -16.74 3.49 -32.42
N THR A 673 -16.36 2.50 -33.21
CA THR A 673 -15.35 2.64 -34.27
C THR A 673 -15.95 2.45 -35.67
N LYS A 674 -17.10 1.76 -35.76
CA LYS A 674 -17.77 1.42 -37.03
C LYS A 674 -18.63 2.54 -37.62
N SER A 675 -18.98 3.54 -36.83
CA SER A 675 -19.76 4.71 -37.26
C SER A 675 -19.05 6.01 -36.91
N ARG A 676 -19.45 7.11 -37.56
CA ARG A 676 -18.94 8.45 -37.23
C ARG A 676 -19.97 9.22 -36.39
N PRO A 677 -19.52 10.01 -35.41
CA PRO A 677 -18.12 10.18 -35.01
C PRO A 677 -17.59 8.97 -34.21
N VAL A 678 -16.26 8.79 -34.20
CA VAL A 678 -15.61 7.71 -33.41
C VAL A 678 -15.66 8.10 -31.93
N MET A 679 -16.04 7.16 -31.06
CA MET A 679 -16.27 7.44 -29.63
C MET A 679 -15.55 6.45 -28.72
N ILE A 680 -15.11 6.93 -27.56
CA ILE A 680 -14.66 6.11 -26.42
C ILE A 680 -15.63 6.37 -25.29
N VAL A 681 -16.23 5.30 -24.75
CA VAL A 681 -17.26 5.36 -23.72
C VAL A 681 -16.69 4.78 -22.42
N VAL A 682 -16.56 5.64 -21.42
CA VAL A 682 -16.03 5.29 -20.09
C VAL A 682 -17.05 5.62 -19.00
N GLU A 683 -16.82 5.11 -17.80
CA GLU A 683 -17.65 5.49 -16.65
C GLU A 683 -17.61 7.00 -16.39
N TYR A 684 -18.74 7.54 -15.92
CA TYR A 684 -18.86 8.95 -15.58
C TYR A 684 -18.40 9.20 -14.14
N MET A 685 -17.42 10.10 -13.98
CA MET A 685 -16.94 10.54 -12.67
C MET A 685 -17.69 11.80 -12.24
N GLU A 686 -18.57 11.69 -11.25
CA GLU A 686 -19.46 12.79 -10.80
C GLU A 686 -18.69 14.03 -10.32
N ASN A 687 -17.50 13.81 -9.75
CA ASN A 687 -16.64 14.84 -9.20
C ASN A 687 -15.65 15.45 -10.21
N GLY A 688 -15.76 15.09 -11.50
CA GLY A 688 -14.90 15.58 -12.55
C GLY A 688 -13.49 14.98 -12.54
N ALA A 689 -12.54 15.65 -13.19
CA ALA A 689 -11.16 15.19 -13.31
C ALA A 689 -10.47 15.15 -11.95
N LEU A 690 -9.69 14.10 -11.66
CA LEU A 690 -9.05 13.90 -10.36
C LEU A 690 -8.13 15.05 -9.97
N ASP A 691 -7.42 15.68 -10.91
CA ASP A 691 -6.55 16.82 -10.61
C ASP A 691 -7.37 18.05 -10.18
N SER A 692 -8.50 18.31 -10.83
CA SER A 692 -9.44 19.37 -10.49
C SER A 692 -10.13 19.05 -9.16
N PHE A 693 -10.56 17.80 -8.97
CA PHE A 693 -11.12 17.35 -7.72
C PHE A 693 -10.10 17.44 -6.59
N LEU A 694 -8.83 17.07 -6.77
CA LEU A 694 -7.81 17.21 -5.73
C LEU A 694 -7.52 18.68 -5.43
N ARG A 695 -7.50 19.55 -6.45
CA ARG A 695 -7.39 21.00 -6.26
C ARG A 695 -8.56 21.57 -5.45
N THR A 696 -9.79 21.09 -5.67
CA THR A 696 -11.00 21.49 -4.94
C THR A 696 -11.20 20.73 -3.63
N CYS A 697 -10.68 19.51 -3.50
CA CYS A 697 -10.82 18.64 -2.34
C CYS A 697 -9.75 18.94 -1.29
N VAL A 698 -8.65 19.61 -1.67
CA VAL A 698 -7.85 20.38 -0.70
C VAL A 698 -8.74 21.43 -0.02
N ASP A 699 -9.68 22.07 -0.72
CA ASP A 699 -10.64 23.01 -0.12
C ASP A 699 -11.75 22.31 0.71
N LEU A 700 -12.21 21.09 0.33
CA LEU A 700 -13.19 20.30 1.09
C LEU A 700 -12.61 19.50 2.28
N LEU A 701 -11.35 19.07 2.21
CA LEU A 701 -10.63 18.46 3.34
C LEU A 701 -10.51 19.47 4.49
N LEU A 702 -10.39 20.76 4.19
CA LEU A 702 -10.52 21.81 5.20
C LEU A 702 -11.91 21.82 5.87
N TYR A 703 -13.00 21.67 5.11
CA TYR A 703 -14.37 21.64 5.67
C TYR A 703 -14.64 20.41 6.57
N CYS A 704 -14.03 19.25 6.24
CA CYS A 704 -14.10 18.05 7.07
C CYS A 704 -13.28 18.17 8.37
N VAL A 705 -12.12 18.83 8.35
CA VAL A 705 -11.35 19.11 9.58
C VAL A 705 -12.14 20.00 10.54
N PHE A 706 -12.90 20.98 10.02
CA PHE A 706 -13.72 21.88 10.85
C PHE A 706 -15.03 21.29 11.38
N SER A 707 -15.51 20.15 10.85
CA SER A 707 -16.77 19.54 11.30
C SER A 707 -16.61 18.52 12.44
N PHE A 708 -15.37 18.20 12.82
CA PHE A 708 -15.04 17.34 13.96
C PHE A 708 -13.94 18.01 14.81
N SER A 709 -14.25 19.12 15.47
CA SER A 709 -13.45 19.60 16.60
C SER A 709 -14.31 20.42 17.56
N GLU A 710 -14.90 19.75 18.54
CA GLU A 710 -15.22 20.38 19.83
C GLU A 710 -13.98 20.25 20.74
N SER A 711 -12.95 21.07 20.52
CA SER A 711 -11.95 21.42 21.56
C SER A 711 -11.00 22.52 21.06
N PRO A 712 -10.79 23.62 21.81
CA PRO A 712 -10.14 24.82 21.30
C PRO A 712 -8.64 24.93 21.64
N ASP A 713 -7.80 23.91 21.41
CA ASP A 713 -6.37 24.00 21.78
C ASP A 713 -5.35 23.46 20.76
N ASP A 714 -5.74 22.99 19.56
CA ASP A 714 -4.78 22.58 18.52
C ASP A 714 -5.00 23.36 17.21
N LEU A 715 -4.33 24.52 17.07
CA LEU A 715 -4.20 25.24 15.79
C LEU A 715 -2.71 25.43 15.47
N PRO A 716 -2.23 25.10 14.25
CA PRO A 716 -0.85 25.37 13.86
C PRO A 716 -0.61 26.87 13.63
N ASP A 717 0.47 27.41 14.21
CA ASP A 717 0.96 28.77 14.01
C ASP A 717 1.30 29.03 12.52
N TYR A 718 0.48 29.81 11.82
CA TYR A 718 0.82 30.38 10.51
C TYR A 718 1.44 31.78 10.71
N PRO A 719 2.59 32.09 10.08
CA PRO A 719 3.25 33.39 10.23
C PRO A 719 2.43 34.51 9.56
N LEU A 720 1.82 35.40 10.35
CA LEU A 720 1.07 36.56 9.86
C LEU A 720 2.03 37.63 9.30
N PHE A 721 1.92 37.98 8.01
CA PHE A 721 2.68 39.09 7.42
C PHE A 721 1.92 40.41 7.60
N ILE A 722 2.56 41.40 8.22
CA ILE A 722 1.94 42.69 8.57
C ILE A 722 2.21 43.75 7.49
N SER A 723 3.27 43.60 6.70
CA SER A 723 3.61 44.51 5.60
C SER A 723 4.22 43.79 4.39
N ILE A 724 4.25 44.50 3.25
CA ILE A 724 4.96 44.05 2.03
C ILE A 724 6.45 43.80 2.31
N GLY A 725 7.05 44.60 3.21
CA GLY A 725 8.43 44.43 3.63
C GLY A 725 8.64 43.08 4.32
N ASP A 726 7.82 42.78 5.32
CA ASP A 726 7.91 41.53 6.09
C ASP A 726 7.67 40.30 5.22
N TRP A 727 6.72 40.40 4.27
CA TRP A 727 6.47 39.35 3.29
C TRP A 727 7.68 39.13 2.38
N LEU A 728 8.26 40.19 1.80
CA LEU A 728 9.44 40.09 0.95
C LEU A 728 10.68 39.60 1.71
N ASP A 729 10.85 39.99 2.97
CA ASP A 729 11.92 39.51 3.86
C ASP A 729 11.79 38.00 4.10
N SER A 730 10.57 37.48 4.31
CA SER A 730 10.31 36.05 4.56
C SER A 730 10.72 35.14 3.39
N ILE A 731 10.70 35.68 2.17
CA ILE A 731 11.12 34.96 0.96
C ILE A 731 12.51 35.37 0.47
N LYS A 732 13.25 36.15 1.25
CA LYS A 732 14.59 36.69 0.92
C LYS A 732 14.61 37.53 -0.37
N MET A 733 13.56 38.32 -0.61
CA MET A 733 13.38 39.18 -1.80
C MET A 733 13.25 40.67 -1.43
N CYS A 734 13.74 41.08 -0.26
CA CYS A 734 13.60 42.42 0.29
C CYS A 734 14.18 43.55 -0.58
N GLN A 735 15.19 43.23 -1.40
CA GLN A 735 15.80 44.14 -2.38
C GLN A 735 14.79 44.72 -3.39
N TYR A 736 13.65 44.06 -3.60
CA TYR A 736 12.62 44.50 -4.54
C TYR A 736 11.55 45.39 -3.91
N LYS A 737 11.62 45.67 -2.61
CA LYS A 737 10.62 46.48 -1.88
C LYS A 737 10.31 47.82 -2.57
N ASN A 738 11.34 48.53 -3.03
CA ASN A 738 11.17 49.82 -3.71
C ASN A 738 10.50 49.67 -5.09
N ASN A 739 10.69 48.54 -5.79
CA ASN A 739 10.05 48.28 -7.08
C ASN A 739 8.54 48.05 -6.93
N PHE A 740 8.11 47.33 -5.89
CA PHE A 740 6.68 47.16 -5.60
C PHE A 740 6.01 48.48 -5.21
N LEU A 741 6.66 49.27 -4.35
CA LEU A 741 6.11 50.57 -3.91
C LEU A 741 6.07 51.60 -5.05
N ALA A 742 7.12 51.66 -5.89
CA ALA A 742 7.17 52.57 -7.04
C ALA A 742 6.14 52.20 -8.12
N ALA A 743 5.77 50.92 -8.23
CA ALA A 743 4.73 50.44 -9.13
C ALA A 743 3.29 50.56 -8.56
N GLY A 744 3.13 51.13 -7.36
CA GLY A 744 1.82 51.37 -6.75
C GLY A 744 1.25 50.20 -5.93
N TYR A 745 2.03 49.15 -5.68
CA TYR A 745 1.63 48.04 -4.79
C TYR A 745 1.95 48.41 -3.35
N THR A 746 0.94 48.90 -2.61
CA THR A 746 1.08 49.37 -1.23
C THR A 746 0.42 48.46 -0.19
N THR A 747 -0.36 47.46 -0.62
CA THR A 747 -1.07 46.50 0.25
C THR A 747 -0.83 45.04 -0.16
N LEU A 748 -0.91 44.10 0.80
CA LEU A 748 -0.77 42.66 0.52
C LEU A 748 -1.91 42.12 -0.36
N ASP A 749 -3.12 42.69 -0.27
CA ASP A 749 -4.24 42.38 -1.17
C ASP A 749 -3.90 42.68 -2.64
N SER A 750 -3.27 43.82 -2.91
CA SER A 750 -2.88 44.19 -4.28
C SER A 750 -1.84 43.22 -4.87
N ILE A 751 -0.92 42.73 -4.03
CA ILE A 751 0.09 41.72 -4.40
C ILE A 751 -0.54 40.36 -4.63
N SER A 752 -1.56 40.00 -3.84
CA SER A 752 -2.24 38.71 -3.95
C SER A 752 -2.77 38.45 -5.36
N THR A 753 -3.13 39.50 -6.11
CA THR A 753 -3.70 39.36 -7.46
C THR A 753 -2.67 39.40 -8.60
N MET A 754 -1.38 39.61 -8.30
CA MET A 754 -0.35 39.78 -9.31
C MET A 754 -0.07 38.52 -10.12
N SER A 755 0.21 38.71 -11.40
CA SER A 755 0.64 37.68 -12.35
C SER A 755 2.15 37.74 -12.61
N MET A 756 2.68 36.72 -13.30
CA MET A 756 4.10 36.68 -13.67
C MET A 756 4.49 37.84 -14.61
N ASP A 757 3.56 38.34 -15.42
CA ASP A 757 3.79 39.47 -16.31
C ASP A 757 3.81 40.82 -15.56
N ASP A 758 3.05 40.95 -14.46
CA ASP A 758 3.10 42.15 -13.61
C ASP A 758 4.44 42.26 -12.89
N ILE A 759 5.00 41.13 -12.43
CA ILE A 759 6.33 41.07 -11.80
C ILE A 759 7.44 41.48 -12.79
N ARG A 760 7.29 41.13 -14.08
CA ARG A 760 8.20 41.58 -15.13
C ARG A 760 8.12 43.09 -15.36
N ARG A 761 6.91 43.66 -15.33
CA ARG A 761 6.67 45.10 -15.54
C ARG A 761 7.26 45.97 -14.43
N ILE A 762 7.39 45.46 -13.22
CA ILE A 762 8.03 46.16 -12.09
C ILE A 762 9.56 46.04 -12.07
N GLY A 763 10.19 45.48 -13.11
CA GLY A 763 11.65 45.44 -13.26
C GLY A 763 12.35 44.23 -12.65
N ILE A 764 11.61 43.15 -12.31
CA ILE A 764 12.19 41.90 -11.80
C ILE A 764 12.38 40.92 -12.96
N CYS A 765 13.58 40.86 -13.55
CA CYS A 765 13.86 40.09 -14.77
C CYS A 765 14.41 38.66 -14.52
N LEU A 766 14.92 38.37 -13.32
CA LEU A 766 15.49 37.06 -12.99
C LEU A 766 14.38 36.00 -12.82
N LEU A 767 14.37 34.98 -13.68
CA LEU A 767 13.35 33.91 -13.69
C LEU A 767 13.22 33.18 -12.34
N GLY A 768 14.34 32.95 -11.64
CA GLY A 768 14.33 32.33 -10.31
C GLY A 768 13.59 33.20 -9.27
N HIS A 769 13.80 34.52 -9.32
CA HIS A 769 13.12 35.46 -8.41
C HIS A 769 11.65 35.61 -8.78
N GLN A 770 11.31 35.66 -10.07
CA GLN A 770 9.92 35.66 -10.55
C GLN A 770 9.15 34.43 -10.03
N ARG A 771 9.72 33.23 -10.17
CA ARG A 771 9.10 31.98 -9.70
C ARG A 771 8.93 31.96 -8.18
N ARG A 772 9.93 32.42 -7.44
CA ARG A 772 9.90 32.45 -5.96
C ARG A 772 8.85 33.42 -5.43
N ILE A 773 8.73 34.61 -6.04
CA ILE A 773 7.71 35.60 -5.70
C ILE A 773 6.30 35.09 -6.05
N ILE A 774 6.10 34.51 -7.25
CA ILE A 774 4.80 33.92 -7.64
C ILE A 774 4.39 32.76 -6.73
N SER A 775 5.33 31.89 -6.37
CA SER A 775 5.06 30.79 -5.44
C SER A 775 4.65 31.30 -4.06
N SER A 776 5.22 32.42 -3.61
CA SER A 776 4.87 33.02 -2.31
C SER A 776 3.54 33.78 -2.34
N ILE A 777 3.17 34.38 -3.48
CA ILE A 777 1.85 35.01 -3.67
C ILE A 777 0.73 33.98 -3.47
N GLN A 778 0.94 32.71 -3.84
CA GLN A 778 -0.02 31.64 -3.58
C GLN A 778 -0.21 31.38 -2.08
N SER A 779 0.86 31.41 -1.29
CA SER A 779 0.79 31.31 0.18
C SER A 779 0.15 32.55 0.82
N LEU A 780 0.40 33.74 0.28
CA LEU A 780 -0.21 35.00 0.73
C LEU A 780 -1.73 35.02 0.51
N ARG A 781 -2.22 34.45 -0.61
CA ARG A 781 -3.66 34.29 -0.89
C ARG A 781 -4.38 33.47 0.19
N LEU A 782 -3.71 32.42 0.70
CA LEU A 782 -4.26 31.57 1.75
C LEU A 782 -4.41 32.32 3.09
N GLN A 783 -3.47 33.22 3.41
CA GLN A 783 -3.51 34.02 4.63
C GLN A 783 -4.56 35.13 4.59
N LEU A 784 -4.71 35.81 3.46
CA LEU A 784 -5.75 36.84 3.30
C LEU A 784 -7.16 36.24 3.38
N HIS A 785 -7.34 35.01 2.87
CA HIS A 785 -8.60 34.27 2.98
C HIS A 785 -8.93 33.87 4.44
N HIS A 786 -7.92 33.61 5.27
CA HIS A 786 -8.07 33.36 6.72
C HIS A 786 -8.51 34.62 7.46
N ILE A 787 -7.90 35.78 7.18
CA ILE A 787 -8.24 37.08 7.82
C ILE A 787 -9.66 37.52 7.45
N GLN A 788 -10.09 37.27 6.21
CA GLN A 788 -11.45 37.61 5.74
C GLN A 788 -12.54 36.73 6.38
N GLN A 789 -12.19 35.52 6.86
CA GLN A 789 -13.10 34.63 7.60
C GLN A 789 -13.08 34.86 9.12
N SER A 790 -12.05 35.52 9.67
CA SER A 790 -11.88 35.78 11.10
C SER A 790 -12.07 37.25 11.52
N GLY A 791 -12.48 38.14 10.60
CA GLY A 791 -12.72 39.57 10.85
C GLY A 791 -14.19 40.01 10.77
N PHE A 792 -14.81 40.21 11.94
CA PHE A 792 -15.93 41.12 12.30
C PHE A 792 -17.05 41.41 11.27
N GLN A 793 -18.24 40.85 11.52
CA GLN A 793 -19.49 41.61 11.40
C GLN A 793 -19.54 42.63 12.55
N VAL A 794 -19.69 43.91 12.19
CA VAL A 794 -20.41 44.91 12.98
C VAL A 794 -21.88 44.79 12.65
#